data_AF-A0A8H9KSY3-F1
#
_entry.id   AF-A0A8H9KSY3-F1
#
_cell.length_a   1.000
_cell.length_b   1.000
_cell.length_c   1.000
_cell.angle_alpha   90.00
_cell.angle_beta   90.00
_cell.angle_gamma   90.00
#
_symmetry.space_group_name_H-M   'P 1'
#
loop_
_entity.id
_entity.type
_entity.pdbx_description
1 polymer ?
#
loop_
_entity_poly.entity_id
_entity_poly.type
_entity_poly.pdbx_seq_one_letter_code
_entity_poly.pdbx_strand_id
1 'polypeptide(L)'
;MIQILKITNDLKDTLEAEKGKRLHDFKIFIRLNLDVDIYIIGGTATFIDSLSKKYKNFNITFRNIPEKELGDYSYLDGEFGLGNHIDYGLKYRFNTLLDKKSNSFYRLQKTFPIPIITFYSYKGGMGRTTTLTSYALDLVMNHKKRVCIIDCDFEAPGYLNFFNLSHNENIATGEKNGIVEFLIDYAFKRKVDINNYIVSPKSFNQPELSNLFIVPAGNLSDTTVTETENSFTTHRDQYLEGLARLDFANEETIIEGFNAMFVGLKDKIKPDVILIDSRTGFNDVFGITALILSDLIIGFFGSSEQTKPGLRFLLDKFYEMNSIDNSNTELLLVNSILPKDSIQSESFHNTFVTEVGQYVQLIQEKKIGNKTPKEDTLLPIFYKLTRNAVLEGLGVKYTTSGEADYKAHVKLVKTKSFADFKGIFGAINESKAVSKIFPPKKIVNNGSRLLLRNLILKNLMKTLRNDSGKPALFAEDADINPATFFYREQMKKIFNKDKFLIQGFKGTGKTYLYKALRDPKLQSVKKALLKLADNTNTQDYIFIDIISLKGKGEPKSFDFDQIELSKIDDKTFYFKNFWLVYTWNSIFLDAETKLNYKVKSELQDYIQPFKTPIEAKKRFDSLIYDQDKLAIIEKDLVDLDEYLFKMNKFVFVLYDQLDNLIKPNFWRETVSPLIDYWWDSLNRFKNIAAKIFIRTDLYNRLNGTNTTRLENNIINIEWSREEVYAYFFKLIFANEQSKTALFDFMNQIDRYDETFVNNTKKYLERNNNQLKLLRNEIEPFMTSFFGKEVRSNNGGFLGKSFDWFYFNLTNADQQSISLRPFINLINGSIDEAIKDSTKNVQQIINLKYYSSRENRDNAVTQHFEDLIREDFNRDLEFIFTYLKEKGTSYKKIFLYKSELYALLEEVLKYYSNQLESKTVDDLKGILISNGIIHENLKPGENIFYFAQLYKYWLGLSSRKYEFKRK
;
A
#
# COMPACT_ATOMS: atom_id res chain seq x y z
N MET A 1 -0.89 25.16 -39.31
CA MET A 1 -0.36 25.93 -38.15
C MET A 1 1.14 25.85 -37.91
N ILE A 2 1.80 24.68 -37.89
CA ILE A 2 3.26 24.61 -37.56
C ILE A 2 4.10 25.57 -38.42
N GLN A 3 3.88 25.56 -39.75
CA GLN A 3 4.58 26.43 -40.68
C GLN A 3 4.21 27.91 -40.51
N ILE A 4 2.93 28.22 -40.27
CA ILE A 4 2.46 29.59 -39.99
C ILE A 4 3.18 30.11 -38.74
N LEU A 5 3.19 29.37 -37.63
CA LEU A 5 3.87 29.78 -36.40
C LEU A 5 5.37 29.96 -36.61
N LYS A 6 6.03 29.07 -37.36
CA LYS A 6 7.44 29.22 -37.68
C LYS A 6 7.69 30.54 -38.42
N ILE A 7 6.95 30.78 -39.49
CA ILE A 7 7.10 31.98 -40.33
C ILE A 7 6.75 33.24 -39.55
N THR A 8 5.67 33.23 -38.77
CA THR A 8 5.25 34.35 -37.93
C THR A 8 6.30 34.68 -36.85
N ASN A 9 6.94 33.68 -36.24
CA ASN A 9 8.05 33.93 -35.31
C ASN A 9 9.31 34.45 -36.03
N ASP A 10 9.68 33.86 -37.17
CA ASP A 10 10.82 34.33 -37.97
C ASP A 10 10.61 35.81 -38.42
N LEU A 11 9.37 36.16 -38.79
CA LEU A 11 8.96 37.53 -39.12
C LEU A 11 9.00 38.45 -37.92
N LYS A 12 8.47 38.02 -36.77
CA LYS A 12 8.55 38.78 -35.53
C LYS A 12 10.00 39.11 -35.19
N ASP A 13 10.89 38.13 -35.18
CA ASP A 13 12.30 38.34 -34.84
C ASP A 13 13.00 39.27 -35.85
N THR A 14 12.66 39.15 -37.14
CA THR A 14 13.16 40.04 -38.19
C THR A 14 12.69 41.48 -37.99
N LEU A 15 11.40 41.68 -37.71
CA LEU A 15 10.82 43.01 -37.51
C LEU A 15 11.31 43.65 -36.20
N GLU A 16 11.48 42.86 -35.14
CA GLU A 16 12.02 43.34 -33.87
C GLU A 16 13.47 43.84 -34.01
N ALA A 17 14.31 43.13 -34.76
CA ALA A 17 15.71 43.52 -35.00
C ALA A 17 15.88 44.82 -35.81
N GLU A 18 14.85 45.20 -36.56
CA GLU A 18 14.79 46.38 -37.43
C GLU A 18 14.02 47.55 -36.81
N LYS A 19 13.42 47.34 -35.62
CA LYS A 19 12.74 48.36 -34.83
C LYS A 19 13.70 49.49 -34.44
N GLY A 20 13.28 50.74 -34.65
CA GLY A 20 14.09 51.94 -34.46
C GLY A 20 15.11 52.24 -35.57
N LYS A 21 15.27 51.33 -36.55
CA LYS A 21 16.14 51.53 -37.72
C LYS A 21 15.34 51.74 -39.01
N ARG A 22 14.40 50.84 -39.28
CA ARG A 22 13.65 50.78 -40.54
C ARG A 22 12.13 50.75 -40.37
N LEU A 23 11.66 50.65 -39.13
CA LEU A 23 10.26 50.75 -38.71
C LEU A 23 10.19 51.23 -37.25
N HIS A 24 9.07 51.80 -36.83
CA HIS A 24 8.83 52.25 -35.46
C HIS A 24 8.26 51.13 -34.57
N ASP A 25 7.19 50.48 -35.04
CA ASP A 25 6.58 49.33 -34.34
C ASP A 25 5.84 48.41 -35.33
N PHE A 26 5.40 47.24 -34.86
CA PHE A 26 4.65 46.31 -35.68
C PHE A 26 3.74 45.38 -34.87
N LYS A 27 2.74 44.82 -35.56
CA LYS A 27 1.82 43.80 -35.05
C LYS A 27 1.50 42.77 -36.13
N ILE A 28 1.51 41.49 -35.74
CA ILE A 28 1.19 40.37 -36.62
C ILE A 28 -0.14 39.76 -36.17
N PHE A 29 -1.10 39.63 -37.08
CA PHE A 29 -2.40 38.99 -36.83
C PHE A 29 -2.52 37.71 -37.66
N ILE A 30 -2.87 36.61 -36.99
CA ILE A 30 -3.27 35.36 -37.66
C ILE A 30 -4.79 35.36 -37.77
N ARG A 31 -5.32 35.29 -38.99
CA ARG A 31 -6.77 35.35 -39.28
C ARG A 31 -7.43 33.97 -39.23
N LEU A 32 -8.77 33.94 -39.13
CA LEU A 32 -9.58 32.71 -39.14
C LEU A 32 -9.38 31.87 -40.40
N ASN A 33 -9.18 32.53 -41.55
CA ASN A 33 -8.89 31.89 -42.84
C ASN A 33 -7.41 31.47 -42.99
N LEU A 34 -6.61 31.59 -41.94
CA LEU A 34 -5.18 31.26 -41.85
C LEU A 34 -4.22 32.22 -42.55
N ASP A 35 -4.71 33.35 -43.07
CA ASP A 35 -3.85 34.41 -43.60
C ASP A 35 -3.15 35.17 -42.47
N VAL A 36 -1.96 35.71 -42.77
CA VAL A 36 -1.17 36.50 -41.82
C VAL A 36 -1.15 37.96 -42.25
N ASP A 37 -1.75 38.84 -41.46
CA ASP A 37 -1.67 40.29 -41.68
C ASP A 37 -0.58 40.89 -40.79
N ILE A 38 0.29 41.72 -41.37
CA ILE A 38 1.40 42.37 -40.67
C ILE A 38 1.24 43.86 -40.83
N TYR A 39 0.95 44.53 -39.72
CA TYR A 39 0.84 45.97 -39.65
C TYR A 39 2.18 46.53 -39.16
N ILE A 40 2.78 47.41 -39.94
CA ILE A 40 4.09 48.02 -39.67
C ILE A 40 3.89 49.54 -39.60
N ILE A 41 4.34 50.16 -38.51
CA ILE A 41 4.30 51.61 -38.32
C ILE A 41 5.60 52.22 -38.82
N GLY A 42 5.50 53.20 -39.72
CA GLY A 42 6.65 53.98 -40.18
C GLY A 42 7.71 53.16 -40.92
N GLY A 43 7.31 52.07 -41.58
CA GLY A 43 8.23 51.20 -42.30
C GLY A 43 8.76 51.83 -43.61
N THR A 44 10.05 51.68 -43.88
CA THR A 44 10.61 52.13 -45.18
C THR A 44 10.11 51.26 -46.35
N ALA A 45 9.75 51.88 -47.47
CA ALA A 45 9.17 51.18 -48.62
C ALA A 45 10.07 50.06 -49.18
N THR A 46 11.39 50.30 -49.22
CA THR A 46 12.38 49.32 -49.68
C THR A 46 12.47 48.09 -48.77
N PHE A 47 12.33 48.28 -47.46
CA PHE A 47 12.33 47.19 -46.49
C PHE A 47 11.08 46.32 -46.63
N ILE A 48 9.91 46.93 -46.76
CA ILE A 48 8.63 46.20 -46.92
C ILE A 48 8.58 45.44 -48.24
N ASP A 49 9.08 46.01 -49.33
CA ASP A 49 9.20 45.31 -50.62
C ASP A 49 10.15 44.11 -50.52
N SER A 50 11.26 44.23 -49.78
CA SER A 50 12.18 43.12 -49.54
C SER A 50 11.53 41.96 -48.77
N LEU A 51 10.71 42.26 -47.76
CA LEU A 51 9.95 41.27 -47.00
C LEU A 51 8.88 40.60 -47.88
N SER A 52 8.15 41.40 -48.66
CA SER A 52 7.12 40.91 -49.58
C SER A 52 7.71 39.94 -50.61
N LYS A 53 8.89 40.25 -51.16
CA LYS A 53 9.61 39.34 -52.08
C LYS A 53 10.09 38.06 -51.39
N LYS A 54 10.62 38.16 -50.17
CA LYS A 54 11.10 37.00 -49.39
C LYS A 54 9.97 36.03 -49.07
N TYR A 55 8.77 36.54 -48.76
CA TYR A 55 7.61 35.74 -48.34
C TYR A 55 6.51 35.60 -49.40
N LYS A 56 6.82 35.88 -50.68
CA LYS A 56 5.84 35.91 -51.79
C LYS A 56 5.00 34.64 -52.01
N ASN A 57 5.48 33.49 -51.54
CA ASN A 57 4.82 32.19 -51.69
C ASN A 57 3.93 31.85 -50.48
N PHE A 58 3.73 32.79 -49.56
CA PHE A 58 2.90 32.63 -48.37
C PHE A 58 1.76 33.64 -48.41
N ASN A 59 0.60 33.29 -47.85
CA ASN A 59 -0.53 34.20 -47.71
C ASN A 59 -0.26 35.21 -46.59
N ILE A 60 0.57 36.22 -46.89
CA ILE A 60 0.98 37.24 -45.94
C ILE A 60 0.75 38.62 -46.55
N THR A 61 0.02 39.47 -45.84
CA THR A 61 -0.25 40.83 -46.26
C THR A 61 0.54 41.80 -45.38
N PHE A 62 1.44 42.58 -45.98
CA PHE A 62 2.15 43.66 -45.29
C PHE A 62 1.40 44.98 -45.47
N ARG A 63 1.09 45.66 -44.38
CA ARG A 63 0.38 46.95 -44.34
C ARG A 63 1.28 47.97 -43.67
N ASN A 64 1.73 48.96 -44.42
CA ASN A 64 2.52 50.08 -43.89
C ASN A 64 1.57 51.19 -43.45
N ILE A 65 1.61 51.57 -42.18
CA ILE A 65 0.83 52.69 -41.65
C ILE A 65 1.79 53.84 -41.36
N PRO A 66 1.64 55.01 -42.02
CA PRO A 66 2.33 56.23 -41.63
C PRO A 66 1.93 56.63 -40.21
N GLU A 67 2.90 57.06 -39.39
CA GLU A 67 2.67 57.34 -37.96
C GLU A 67 1.58 58.40 -37.71
N LYS A 68 1.42 59.34 -38.64
CA LYS A 68 0.39 60.40 -38.60
C LYS A 68 -1.03 59.89 -38.86
N GLU A 69 -1.17 58.72 -39.47
CA GLU A 69 -2.45 58.11 -39.86
C GLU A 69 -2.88 57.01 -38.88
N LEU A 70 -2.09 56.73 -37.83
CA LEU A 70 -2.43 55.70 -36.85
C LEU A 70 -3.77 55.96 -36.16
N GLY A 71 -4.12 57.23 -35.94
CA GLY A 71 -5.40 57.65 -35.35
C GLY A 71 -6.63 57.33 -36.21
N ASP A 72 -6.45 57.09 -37.51
CA ASP A 72 -7.54 56.69 -38.42
C ASP A 72 -7.89 55.20 -38.28
N TYR A 73 -7.02 54.43 -37.61
CA TYR A 73 -7.20 53.00 -37.34
C TYR A 73 -7.59 52.75 -35.88
N SER A 74 -8.76 53.24 -35.48
CA SER A 74 -9.27 53.14 -34.10
C SER A 74 -9.32 51.72 -33.52
N TYR A 75 -9.44 50.68 -34.36
CA TYR A 75 -9.43 49.27 -33.93
C TYR A 75 -8.02 48.71 -33.66
N LEU A 76 -6.97 49.44 -34.05
CA LEU A 76 -5.57 49.14 -33.73
C LEU A 76 -5.02 50.02 -32.59
N ASP A 77 -5.86 50.93 -32.07
CA ASP A 77 -5.49 51.82 -30.98
C ASP A 77 -5.22 51.00 -29.70
N GLY A 78 -4.06 51.22 -29.09
CA GLY A 78 -3.58 50.44 -27.94
C GLY A 78 -2.98 49.05 -28.25
N GLU A 79 -2.97 48.58 -29.49
CA GLU A 79 -2.36 47.27 -29.86
C GLU A 79 -0.84 47.33 -30.07
N PHE A 80 -0.30 48.54 -30.26
CA PHE A 80 1.12 48.84 -30.45
C PHE A 80 1.77 49.31 -29.13
N GLY A 81 3.06 49.03 -28.93
CA GLY A 81 3.78 49.28 -27.69
C GLY A 81 3.61 48.23 -26.58
N LEU A 82 2.66 47.29 -26.73
CA LEU A 82 2.55 46.10 -25.88
C LEU A 82 3.59 45.05 -26.32
N GLY A 83 4.36 44.47 -25.40
CA GLY A 83 5.41 43.47 -25.71
C GLY A 83 4.92 42.16 -26.38
N ASN A 84 3.62 42.02 -26.67
CA ASN A 84 3.03 40.93 -27.44
C ASN A 84 2.78 41.36 -28.89
N HIS A 85 3.74 41.06 -29.76
CA HIS A 85 3.71 41.43 -31.19
C HIS A 85 2.91 40.47 -32.09
N ILE A 86 2.48 39.32 -31.59
CA ILE A 86 1.67 38.34 -32.35
C ILE A 86 0.31 38.21 -31.69
N ASP A 87 -0.73 38.55 -32.43
CA ASP A 87 -2.12 38.23 -32.13
C ASP A 87 -2.54 36.98 -32.91
N TYR A 88 -3.03 35.98 -32.16
CA TYR A 88 -3.46 34.70 -32.70
C TYR A 88 -4.90 34.74 -33.24
N GLY A 89 -5.62 35.86 -33.08
CA GLY A 89 -6.95 36.09 -33.62
C GLY A 89 -8.04 35.19 -33.02
N LEU A 90 -9.24 35.28 -33.61
CA LEU A 90 -10.37 34.40 -33.30
C LEU A 90 -10.11 32.97 -33.79
N LYS A 91 -10.72 32.00 -33.11
CA LYS A 91 -10.71 30.58 -33.49
C LYS A 91 -12.13 30.04 -33.41
N TYR A 92 -12.44 29.03 -34.23
CA TYR A 92 -13.75 28.39 -34.23
C TYR A 92 -13.99 27.50 -32.99
N ARG A 93 -12.94 26.89 -32.43
CA ARG A 93 -12.99 25.90 -31.34
C ARG A 93 -11.70 25.97 -30.51
N PHE A 94 -11.73 25.34 -29.34
CA PHE A 94 -10.64 25.16 -28.38
C PHE A 94 -10.16 26.44 -27.67
N ASN A 95 -10.96 27.51 -27.65
CA ASN A 95 -10.61 28.74 -26.94
C ASN A 95 -10.37 28.47 -25.45
N THR A 96 -11.28 27.73 -24.84
CA THR A 96 -11.25 27.32 -23.43
C THR A 96 -10.01 26.48 -23.06
N LEU A 97 -9.39 25.83 -24.06
CA LEU A 97 -8.22 24.96 -23.88
C LEU A 97 -6.89 25.69 -24.15
N LEU A 98 -6.88 26.65 -25.07
CA LEU A 98 -5.66 27.25 -25.63
C LEU A 98 -5.39 28.68 -25.15
N ASP A 99 -6.42 29.48 -24.89
CA ASP A 99 -6.24 30.91 -24.64
C ASP A 99 -5.89 31.19 -23.18
N LYS A 100 -4.78 31.90 -22.96
CA LYS A 100 -4.37 32.32 -21.60
C LYS A 100 -5.32 33.33 -20.96
N LYS A 101 -6.17 34.00 -21.75
CA LYS A 101 -7.24 34.87 -21.26
C LYS A 101 -8.34 34.07 -20.54
N SER A 102 -8.45 32.75 -20.78
CA SER A 102 -9.32 31.87 -19.99
C SER A 102 -8.95 31.87 -18.50
N ASN A 103 -7.72 32.29 -18.15
CA ASN A 103 -7.31 32.47 -16.76
C ASN A 103 -8.13 33.54 -16.01
N SER A 104 -8.67 34.56 -16.69
CA SER A 104 -9.60 35.50 -16.04
C SER A 104 -10.99 34.91 -15.84
N PHE A 105 -11.41 33.95 -16.68
CA PHE A 105 -12.70 33.26 -16.53
C PHE A 105 -12.69 32.29 -15.35
N TYR A 106 -11.53 31.75 -14.93
CA TYR A 106 -11.42 31.06 -13.64
C TYR A 106 -11.77 31.95 -12.44
N ARG A 107 -11.78 33.28 -12.60
CA ARG A 107 -12.19 34.24 -11.55
C ARG A 107 -13.69 34.50 -11.49
N LEU A 108 -14.50 33.96 -12.41
CA LEU A 108 -15.94 33.98 -12.26
C LEU A 108 -16.27 33.17 -11.01
N GLN A 109 -16.39 33.85 -9.87
CA GLN A 109 -16.74 33.24 -8.61
C GLN A 109 -18.03 32.48 -8.83
N LYS A 110 -17.94 31.16 -8.79
CA LYS A 110 -19.09 30.28 -8.79
C LYS A 110 -19.94 30.62 -7.57
N THR A 111 -21.02 31.36 -7.80
CA THR A 111 -22.00 31.75 -6.78
C THR A 111 -23.00 30.63 -6.48
N PHE A 112 -22.85 29.48 -7.14
CA PHE A 112 -23.76 28.36 -7.06
C PHE A 112 -23.34 27.36 -5.96
N PRO A 113 -24.16 27.16 -4.91
CA PRO A 113 -23.75 26.43 -3.70
C PRO A 113 -23.83 24.89 -3.81
N ILE A 114 -24.36 24.36 -4.92
CA ILE A 114 -24.56 22.91 -5.10
C ILE A 114 -23.30 22.31 -5.75
N PRO A 115 -22.77 21.19 -5.22
CA PRO A 115 -21.63 20.50 -5.81
C PRO A 115 -21.86 20.07 -7.26
N ILE A 116 -20.90 20.37 -8.13
CA ILE A 116 -20.86 19.98 -9.54
C ILE A 116 -19.67 19.06 -9.77
N ILE A 117 -19.95 17.85 -10.24
CA ILE A 117 -18.96 16.79 -10.46
C ILE A 117 -18.92 16.46 -11.95
N THR A 118 -17.78 16.69 -12.60
CA THR A 118 -17.61 16.32 -14.02
C THR A 118 -16.84 15.03 -14.16
N PHE A 119 -17.44 14.07 -14.87
CA PHE A 119 -16.80 12.83 -15.28
C PHE A 119 -16.22 13.05 -16.68
N TYR A 120 -14.93 12.75 -16.85
CA TYR A 120 -14.20 13.00 -18.10
C TYR A 120 -13.30 11.82 -18.48
N SER A 121 -13.18 11.57 -19.78
CA SER A 121 -12.22 10.63 -20.35
C SER A 121 -11.75 11.12 -21.71
N TYR A 122 -10.47 10.98 -22.01
CA TYR A 122 -9.94 11.35 -23.33
C TYR A 122 -10.42 10.41 -24.44
N LYS A 123 -10.56 9.11 -24.13
CA LYS A 123 -10.99 8.09 -25.07
C LYS A 123 -12.33 7.51 -24.63
N GLY A 124 -13.18 7.15 -25.60
CA GLY A 124 -14.43 6.43 -25.35
C GLY A 124 -14.19 5.01 -24.80
N GLY A 125 -15.19 4.48 -24.11
CA GLY A 125 -15.15 3.11 -23.56
C GLY A 125 -14.32 2.93 -22.27
N MET A 126 -14.00 4.02 -21.57
CA MET A 126 -13.25 3.97 -20.29
C MET A 126 -14.15 3.80 -19.06
N GLY A 127 -15.46 3.56 -19.24
CA GLY A 127 -16.41 3.37 -18.13
C GLY A 127 -16.91 4.65 -17.46
N ARG A 128 -16.68 5.82 -18.06
CA ARG A 128 -17.09 7.15 -17.57
C ARG A 128 -18.61 7.25 -17.31
N THR A 129 -19.42 7.14 -18.37
CA THR A 129 -20.90 7.19 -18.29
C THR A 129 -21.47 6.09 -17.40
N THR A 130 -20.93 4.87 -17.47
CA THR A 130 -21.35 3.75 -16.62
C THR A 130 -21.08 4.02 -15.14
N THR A 131 -19.94 4.62 -14.80
CA THR A 131 -19.61 4.96 -13.41
C THR A 131 -20.45 6.13 -12.90
N LEU A 132 -20.67 7.16 -13.74
CA LEU A 132 -21.54 8.29 -13.41
C LEU A 132 -22.97 7.82 -13.10
N THR A 133 -23.57 7.04 -14.00
CA THR A 133 -24.93 6.51 -13.82
C THR A 133 -25.03 5.61 -12.60
N SER A 134 -24.02 4.78 -12.35
CA SER A 134 -23.96 3.94 -11.15
C SER A 134 -23.83 4.75 -9.86
N TYR A 135 -23.06 5.85 -9.88
CA TYR A 135 -22.93 6.74 -8.74
C TYR A 135 -24.22 7.51 -8.46
N ALA A 136 -24.91 7.97 -9.51
CA ALA A 136 -26.24 8.59 -9.38
C ALA A 136 -27.25 7.63 -8.72
N LEU A 137 -27.26 6.36 -9.14
CA LEU A 137 -28.09 5.32 -8.51
C LEU A 137 -27.71 5.09 -7.05
N ASP A 138 -26.42 5.05 -6.70
CA ASP A 138 -25.97 4.90 -5.30
C ASP A 138 -26.46 6.08 -4.44
N LEU A 139 -26.30 7.30 -4.93
CA LEU A 139 -26.75 8.51 -4.23
C LEU A 139 -28.26 8.53 -4.01
N VAL A 140 -29.04 8.17 -5.03
CA VAL A 140 -30.50 8.13 -4.94
C VAL A 140 -30.99 6.98 -4.04
N MET A 141 -30.50 5.76 -4.25
CA MET A 141 -31.03 4.57 -3.59
C MET A 141 -30.45 4.33 -2.19
N ASN A 142 -29.13 4.51 -2.02
CA ASN A 142 -28.44 4.20 -0.78
C ASN A 142 -28.29 5.43 0.13
N HIS A 143 -28.34 6.65 -0.44
CA HIS A 143 -28.12 7.90 0.29
C HIS A 143 -29.31 8.87 0.26
N LYS A 144 -30.39 8.53 -0.47
CA LYS A 144 -31.63 9.33 -0.59
C LYS A 144 -31.38 10.78 -1.01
N LYS A 145 -30.44 10.98 -1.93
CA LYS A 145 -30.06 12.30 -2.47
C LYS A 145 -30.82 12.64 -3.74
N ARG A 146 -31.06 13.93 -3.94
CA ARG A 146 -31.60 14.51 -5.18
C ARG A 146 -30.44 14.75 -6.13
N VAL A 147 -30.43 14.04 -7.25
CA VAL A 147 -29.31 14.03 -8.19
C VAL A 147 -29.79 14.51 -9.54
N CYS A 148 -29.08 15.47 -10.13
CA CYS A 148 -29.29 15.90 -11.51
C CYS A 148 -28.11 15.46 -12.37
N ILE A 149 -28.35 14.68 -13.42
CA ILE A 149 -27.37 14.34 -14.44
C ILE A 149 -27.53 15.29 -15.61
N ILE A 150 -26.42 15.76 -16.19
CA ILE A 150 -26.40 16.55 -17.42
C ILE A 150 -25.51 15.82 -18.43
N ASP A 151 -26.10 15.43 -19.55
CA ASP A 151 -25.40 14.81 -20.66
C ASP A 151 -24.79 15.88 -21.56
N CYS A 152 -23.48 16.09 -21.40
CA CYS A 152 -22.73 17.03 -22.23
C CYS A 152 -22.01 16.33 -23.39
N ASP A 153 -22.38 15.09 -23.72
CA ASP A 153 -21.84 14.36 -24.87
C ASP A 153 -22.64 14.69 -26.15
N PHE A 154 -22.49 15.92 -26.64
CA PHE A 154 -23.34 16.46 -27.71
C PHE A 154 -23.23 15.69 -29.03
N GLU A 155 -22.02 15.28 -29.45
CA GLU A 155 -21.89 14.59 -30.73
C GLU A 155 -22.10 13.06 -30.64
N ALA A 156 -22.30 12.48 -29.45
CA ALA A 156 -22.77 11.09 -29.28
C ALA A 156 -23.58 10.88 -27.99
N PRO A 157 -24.82 11.42 -27.91
CA PRO A 157 -25.63 11.35 -26.68
C PRO A 157 -25.91 9.91 -26.26
N GLY A 158 -25.55 9.57 -25.02
CA GLY A 158 -25.52 8.17 -24.54
C GLY A 158 -26.71 7.75 -23.68
N TYR A 159 -27.51 8.69 -23.19
CA TYR A 159 -28.46 8.44 -22.09
C TYR A 159 -29.75 7.72 -22.49
N LEU A 160 -30.00 7.53 -23.78
CA LEU A 160 -31.15 6.73 -24.25
C LEU A 160 -31.05 5.24 -23.83
N ASN A 161 -29.85 4.75 -23.53
CA ASN A 161 -29.59 3.36 -23.15
C ASN A 161 -29.59 3.11 -21.63
N PHE A 162 -29.52 4.17 -20.82
CA PHE A 162 -29.59 4.08 -19.37
C PHE A 162 -30.96 4.61 -18.91
N PHE A 163 -31.54 4.00 -17.88
CA PHE A 163 -32.84 4.42 -17.31
C PHE A 163 -34.07 4.33 -18.25
N ASN A 164 -33.97 3.63 -19.39
CA ASN A 164 -35.06 3.39 -20.36
C ASN A 164 -35.75 4.66 -20.90
N LEU A 165 -34.97 5.73 -21.11
CA LEU A 165 -35.49 7.03 -21.58
C LEU A 165 -35.89 7.04 -23.06
N SER A 166 -35.46 6.07 -23.86
CA SER A 166 -35.83 5.93 -25.28
C SER A 166 -37.34 5.81 -25.54
N HIS A 167 -38.11 5.43 -24.52
CA HIS A 167 -39.58 5.33 -24.57
C HIS A 167 -40.26 6.41 -23.72
N ASN A 168 -39.57 7.53 -23.42
CA ASN A 168 -40.15 8.64 -22.71
C ASN A 168 -41.03 9.46 -23.67
N GLU A 169 -42.34 9.43 -23.47
CA GLU A 169 -43.32 10.12 -24.34
C GLU A 169 -43.03 11.61 -24.45
N ASN A 170 -42.66 12.28 -23.37
CA ASN A 170 -42.44 13.73 -23.38
C ASN A 170 -41.20 14.14 -24.21
N ILE A 171 -40.19 13.26 -24.31
CA ILE A 171 -39.06 13.47 -25.24
C ILE A 171 -39.54 13.17 -26.65
N ALA A 172 -40.25 12.05 -26.85
CA ALA A 172 -40.71 11.62 -28.15
C ALA A 172 -41.66 12.62 -28.83
N THR A 173 -42.48 13.34 -28.06
CA THR A 173 -43.40 14.39 -28.54
C THR A 173 -42.78 15.78 -28.65
N GLY A 174 -41.54 15.96 -28.20
CA GLY A 174 -40.87 17.27 -28.19
C GLY A 174 -41.29 18.21 -27.06
N GLU A 175 -42.12 17.76 -26.11
CA GLU A 175 -42.45 18.53 -24.90
C GLU A 175 -41.22 18.78 -24.01
N LYS A 176 -40.23 17.89 -24.07
CA LYS A 176 -38.95 17.99 -23.38
C LYS A 176 -37.80 17.85 -24.37
N ASN A 177 -36.83 18.76 -24.28
CA ASN A 177 -35.59 18.78 -25.06
C ASN A 177 -34.36 18.63 -24.14
N GLY A 178 -33.16 18.98 -24.62
CA GLY A 178 -31.92 18.85 -23.86
C GLY A 178 -31.10 20.12 -23.79
N ILE A 179 -29.86 19.98 -23.33
CA ILE A 179 -28.97 21.11 -23.06
C ILE A 179 -28.57 21.87 -24.33
N VAL A 180 -28.45 21.21 -25.49
CA VAL A 180 -28.13 21.91 -26.75
C VAL A 180 -29.25 22.90 -27.09
N GLU A 181 -30.51 22.45 -27.07
CA GLU A 181 -31.65 23.33 -27.32
C GLU A 181 -31.75 24.41 -26.23
N PHE A 182 -31.50 24.06 -24.96
CA PHE A 182 -31.49 25.04 -23.86
C PHE A 182 -30.46 26.17 -24.10
N LEU A 183 -29.23 25.83 -24.50
CA LEU A 183 -28.17 26.82 -24.72
C LEU A 183 -28.51 27.73 -25.91
N ILE A 184 -29.08 27.18 -26.99
CA ILE A 184 -29.54 27.94 -28.16
C ILE A 184 -30.71 28.86 -27.78
N ASP A 185 -31.71 28.34 -27.07
CA ASP A 185 -32.86 29.11 -26.61
C ASP A 185 -32.44 30.21 -25.62
N TYR A 186 -31.46 29.93 -24.76
CA TYR A 186 -30.91 30.91 -23.83
C TYR A 186 -30.16 32.02 -24.56
N ALA A 187 -29.31 31.67 -25.53
CA ALA A 187 -28.62 32.66 -26.36
C ALA A 187 -29.61 33.57 -27.09
N PHE A 188 -30.76 33.03 -27.51
CA PHE A 188 -31.80 33.76 -28.22
C PHE A 188 -32.71 34.62 -27.31
N LYS A 189 -33.19 34.09 -26.17
CA LYS A 189 -34.23 34.73 -25.33
C LYS A 189 -33.76 35.18 -23.94
N ARG A 190 -32.56 34.76 -23.49
CA ARG A 190 -31.96 35.01 -22.16
C ARG A 190 -32.75 34.53 -20.94
N LYS A 191 -34.04 34.20 -21.07
CA LYS A 191 -34.90 33.62 -20.03
C LYS A 191 -35.65 32.42 -20.58
N VAL A 192 -35.33 31.24 -20.05
CA VAL A 192 -35.80 29.94 -20.54
C VAL A 192 -36.36 29.14 -19.35
N ASP A 193 -37.52 28.48 -19.53
CA ASP A 193 -38.05 27.60 -18.48
C ASP A 193 -37.33 26.25 -18.53
N ILE A 194 -36.48 26.01 -17.52
CA ILE A 194 -35.69 24.79 -17.39
C ILE A 194 -36.54 23.52 -17.37
N ASN A 195 -37.82 23.60 -16.95
CA ASN A 195 -38.71 22.45 -16.94
C ASN A 195 -38.86 21.80 -18.32
N ASN A 196 -38.67 22.54 -19.41
CA ASN A 196 -38.74 22.02 -20.78
C ASN A 196 -37.51 21.20 -21.17
N TYR A 197 -36.51 21.07 -20.31
CA TYR A 197 -35.23 20.41 -20.61
C TYR A 197 -34.82 19.40 -19.53
N ILE A 198 -35.69 19.12 -18.56
CA ILE A 198 -35.47 18.12 -17.51
C ILE A 198 -36.44 16.96 -17.72
N VAL A 199 -35.92 15.74 -17.62
CA VAL A 199 -36.70 14.51 -17.57
C VAL A 199 -36.37 13.70 -16.33
N SER A 200 -37.33 12.90 -15.88
CA SER A 200 -37.13 11.93 -14.81
C SER A 200 -37.42 10.53 -15.35
N PRO A 201 -36.62 9.52 -14.99
CA PRO A 201 -36.86 8.16 -15.44
C PRO A 201 -38.11 7.56 -14.81
N LYS A 202 -38.75 6.59 -15.48
CA LYS A 202 -39.88 5.85 -14.91
C LYS A 202 -39.44 5.17 -13.62
N SER A 203 -40.33 5.16 -12.62
CA SER A 203 -39.97 4.75 -11.26
C SER A 203 -39.68 3.24 -11.12
N PHE A 204 -40.05 2.36 -12.07
CA PHE A 204 -39.78 0.90 -12.02
C PHE A 204 -39.99 0.25 -10.63
N ASN A 205 -41.03 0.64 -9.88
CA ASN A 205 -41.28 0.22 -8.50
C ASN A 205 -40.13 0.53 -7.50
N GLN A 206 -39.26 1.49 -7.81
CA GLN A 206 -38.26 2.11 -6.94
C GLN A 206 -38.67 3.58 -6.70
N PRO A 207 -39.40 3.88 -5.61
CA PRO A 207 -39.85 5.24 -5.30
C PRO A 207 -38.70 6.25 -5.22
N GLU A 208 -37.51 5.80 -4.83
CA GLU A 208 -36.31 6.63 -4.71
C GLU A 208 -35.92 7.28 -6.04
N LEU A 209 -36.19 6.64 -7.19
CA LEU A 209 -35.86 7.18 -8.52
C LEU A 209 -36.57 8.51 -8.83
N SER A 210 -37.60 8.89 -8.09
CA SER A 210 -38.20 10.23 -8.14
C SER A 210 -37.21 11.36 -7.79
N ASN A 211 -36.10 11.03 -7.12
CA ASN A 211 -35.02 11.96 -6.81
C ASN A 211 -33.94 12.03 -7.91
N LEU A 212 -34.10 11.32 -9.02
CA LEU A 212 -33.19 11.36 -10.16
C LEU A 212 -33.77 12.22 -11.29
N PHE A 213 -33.00 13.20 -11.71
CA PHE A 213 -33.32 14.12 -12.80
C PHE A 213 -32.21 14.06 -13.85
N ILE A 214 -32.58 14.19 -15.12
CA ILE A 214 -31.68 14.07 -16.26
C ILE A 214 -31.96 15.22 -17.21
N VAL A 215 -30.91 15.94 -17.60
CA VAL A 215 -30.90 16.87 -18.73
C VAL A 215 -30.18 16.15 -19.87
N PRO A 216 -30.90 15.64 -20.88
CA PRO A 216 -30.28 14.93 -22.00
C PRO A 216 -29.47 15.91 -22.86
N ALA A 217 -28.59 15.40 -23.74
CA ALA A 217 -27.85 16.26 -24.66
C ALA A 217 -28.79 17.05 -25.59
N GLY A 218 -29.83 16.37 -26.08
CA GLY A 218 -30.90 16.94 -26.90
C GLY A 218 -31.92 15.90 -27.33
N ASN A 219 -32.85 16.28 -28.19
CA ASN A 219 -33.92 15.42 -28.65
C ASN A 219 -33.55 14.65 -29.93
N LEU A 220 -33.30 13.35 -29.78
CA LEU A 220 -32.95 12.45 -30.89
C LEU A 220 -34.15 11.68 -31.46
N SER A 221 -35.38 12.07 -31.10
CA SER A 221 -36.59 11.42 -31.61
C SER A 221 -36.74 11.61 -33.12
N ASP A 222 -37.13 10.54 -33.80
CA ASP A 222 -37.52 10.56 -35.22
C ASP A 222 -38.99 11.00 -35.42
N THR A 223 -39.71 11.36 -34.34
CA THR A 223 -41.06 11.91 -34.46
C THR A 223 -41.06 13.19 -35.28
N THR A 224 -42.00 13.28 -36.22
CA THR A 224 -42.15 14.42 -37.12
C THR A 224 -42.61 15.67 -36.39
N VAL A 225 -41.93 16.78 -36.65
CA VAL A 225 -42.27 18.12 -36.13
C VAL A 225 -43.11 18.89 -37.13
N THR A 226 -42.73 18.83 -38.40
CA THR A 226 -43.46 19.45 -39.51
C THR A 226 -43.50 18.49 -40.69
N GLU A 227 -44.70 18.27 -41.22
CA GLU A 227 -44.95 17.48 -42.43
C GLU A 227 -45.78 18.32 -43.40
N THR A 228 -45.18 18.63 -44.56
CA THR A 228 -45.83 19.31 -45.70
C THR A 228 -45.41 18.61 -46.98
N GLU A 229 -46.10 18.85 -48.10
CA GLU A 229 -45.79 18.20 -49.39
C GLU A 229 -44.32 18.30 -49.83
N ASN A 230 -43.58 19.34 -49.39
CA ASN A 230 -42.19 19.61 -49.78
C ASN A 230 -41.18 19.60 -48.63
N SER A 231 -41.59 19.34 -47.38
CA SER A 231 -40.69 19.40 -46.22
C SER A 231 -41.06 18.38 -45.15
N PHE A 232 -40.05 17.63 -44.72
CA PHE A 232 -40.10 16.67 -43.63
C PHE A 232 -39.00 17.03 -42.63
N THR A 233 -39.36 17.26 -41.36
CA THR A 233 -38.39 17.63 -40.32
C THR A 233 -38.73 16.93 -39.02
N THR A 234 -37.72 16.28 -38.43
CA THR A 234 -37.82 15.55 -37.15
C THR A 234 -37.18 16.36 -36.02
N HIS A 235 -37.40 15.94 -34.77
CA HIS A 235 -36.68 16.54 -33.64
C HIS A 235 -35.17 16.33 -33.74
N ARG A 236 -34.72 15.17 -34.26
CA ARG A 236 -33.30 14.92 -34.52
C ARG A 236 -32.71 15.95 -35.49
N ASP A 237 -33.44 16.34 -36.53
CA ASP A 237 -32.95 17.33 -37.50
C ASP A 237 -32.79 18.70 -36.85
N GLN A 238 -33.74 19.12 -36.00
CA GLN A 238 -33.66 20.35 -35.23
C GLN A 238 -32.50 20.33 -34.23
N TYR A 239 -32.26 19.19 -33.57
CA TYR A 239 -31.12 19.01 -32.68
C TYR A 239 -29.78 19.21 -33.41
N LEU A 240 -29.61 18.57 -34.57
CA LEU A 240 -28.40 18.72 -35.39
C LEU A 240 -28.20 20.17 -35.84
N GLU A 241 -29.29 20.86 -36.20
CA GLU A 241 -29.28 22.26 -36.60
C GLU A 241 -28.88 23.20 -35.45
N GLY A 242 -29.36 22.92 -34.23
CA GLY A 242 -28.97 23.61 -33.01
C GLY A 242 -27.50 23.36 -32.65
N LEU A 243 -27.05 22.11 -32.72
CA LEU A 243 -25.67 21.71 -32.45
C LEU A 243 -24.69 22.42 -33.40
N ALA A 244 -25.04 22.55 -34.68
CA ALA A 244 -24.23 23.27 -35.68
C ALA A 244 -24.09 24.77 -35.39
N ARG A 245 -24.98 25.35 -34.57
CA ARG A 245 -25.03 26.79 -34.24
C ARG A 245 -24.47 27.14 -32.86
N LEU A 246 -24.06 26.15 -32.07
CA LEU A 246 -23.39 26.43 -30.80
C LEU A 246 -22.04 27.11 -31.06
N ASP A 247 -21.98 28.40 -30.73
CA ASP A 247 -20.78 29.21 -30.90
C ASP A 247 -19.85 29.09 -29.69
N PHE A 248 -18.95 28.11 -29.76
CA PHE A 248 -17.89 27.94 -28.76
C PHE A 248 -16.76 28.98 -28.88
N ALA A 249 -16.76 29.83 -29.92
CA ALA A 249 -15.84 30.96 -29.96
C ALA A 249 -16.24 32.03 -28.91
N ASN A 250 -17.53 32.13 -28.60
CA ASN A 250 -18.09 32.99 -27.55
C ASN A 250 -18.31 32.21 -26.24
N GLU A 251 -17.21 31.90 -25.55
CA GLU A 251 -17.22 31.11 -24.30
C GLU A 251 -18.07 31.74 -23.19
N GLU A 252 -18.13 33.07 -23.11
CA GLU A 252 -18.91 33.82 -22.11
C GLU A 252 -20.40 33.49 -22.19
N THR A 253 -20.98 33.52 -23.40
CA THR A 253 -22.41 33.23 -23.59
C THR A 253 -22.76 31.79 -23.21
N ILE A 254 -21.86 30.83 -23.51
CA ILE A 254 -22.07 29.42 -23.12
C ILE A 254 -21.99 29.27 -21.59
N ILE A 255 -21.01 29.90 -20.94
CA ILE A 255 -20.87 29.87 -19.47
C ILE A 255 -22.09 30.50 -18.79
N GLU A 256 -22.59 31.64 -19.29
CA GLU A 256 -23.82 32.27 -18.82
C GLU A 256 -25.03 31.32 -18.96
N GLY A 257 -25.13 30.61 -20.08
CA GLY A 257 -26.15 29.59 -20.30
C GLY A 257 -26.10 28.48 -19.25
N PHE A 258 -24.93 27.89 -19.00
CA PHE A 258 -24.76 26.89 -17.94
C PHE A 258 -25.15 27.43 -16.56
N ASN A 259 -24.73 28.66 -16.23
CA ASN A 259 -25.09 29.28 -14.96
C ASN A 259 -26.61 29.51 -14.83
N ALA A 260 -27.27 29.98 -15.89
CA ALA A 260 -28.72 30.13 -15.92
C ALA A 260 -29.44 28.79 -15.76
N MET A 261 -28.94 27.73 -16.41
CA MET A 261 -29.43 26.37 -16.24
C MET A 261 -29.34 25.92 -14.79
N PHE A 262 -28.17 26.09 -14.15
CA PHE A 262 -27.96 25.71 -12.75
C PHE A 262 -28.90 26.44 -11.79
N VAL A 263 -29.10 27.76 -11.98
CA VAL A 263 -30.09 28.54 -11.22
C VAL A 263 -31.49 27.96 -11.39
N GLY A 264 -31.91 27.69 -12.63
CA GLY A 264 -33.20 27.05 -12.91
C GLY A 264 -33.34 25.69 -12.21
N LEU A 265 -32.32 24.83 -12.30
CA LEU A 265 -32.31 23.51 -11.65
C LEU A 265 -32.44 23.62 -10.14
N LYS A 266 -31.71 24.54 -9.50
CA LYS A 266 -31.81 24.80 -8.06
C LYS A 266 -33.22 25.18 -7.65
N ASP A 267 -33.86 26.08 -8.40
CA ASP A 267 -35.19 26.58 -8.04
C ASP A 267 -36.29 25.54 -8.27
N LYS A 268 -36.22 24.77 -9.37
CA LYS A 268 -37.24 23.79 -9.74
C LYS A 268 -37.10 22.45 -9.04
N ILE A 269 -35.90 21.87 -9.06
CA ILE A 269 -35.68 20.49 -8.60
C ILE A 269 -34.80 20.38 -7.36
N LYS A 270 -34.20 21.49 -6.88
CA LYS A 270 -33.40 21.54 -5.63
C LYS A 270 -32.45 20.34 -5.50
N PRO A 271 -31.52 20.13 -6.45
CA PRO A 271 -30.66 18.96 -6.41
C PRO A 271 -29.61 19.12 -5.29
N ASP A 272 -29.27 18.03 -4.62
CA ASP A 272 -28.16 17.97 -3.68
C ASP A 272 -26.82 17.97 -4.44
N VAL A 273 -26.78 17.42 -5.65
CA VAL A 273 -25.57 17.35 -6.50
C VAL A 273 -25.93 17.34 -7.98
N ILE A 274 -25.05 17.93 -8.79
CA ILE A 274 -25.10 17.89 -10.26
C ILE A 274 -23.93 17.04 -10.77
N LEU A 275 -24.22 16.05 -11.61
CA LEU A 275 -23.25 15.18 -12.25
C LEU A 275 -23.22 15.49 -13.75
N ILE A 276 -22.05 15.82 -14.29
CA ILE A 276 -21.88 16.15 -15.71
C ILE A 276 -21.13 15.02 -16.40
N ASP A 277 -21.71 14.50 -17.48
CA ASP A 277 -21.05 13.58 -18.40
C ASP A 277 -20.40 14.39 -19.53
N SER A 278 -19.11 14.67 -19.40
CA SER A 278 -18.41 15.52 -20.38
C SER A 278 -18.25 14.81 -21.73
N ARG A 279 -17.91 15.49 -22.83
CA ARG A 279 -17.57 14.85 -24.12
C ARG A 279 -16.16 14.26 -24.10
N THR A 280 -15.92 13.14 -24.80
CA THR A 280 -14.56 12.57 -24.91
C THR A 280 -13.63 13.39 -25.80
N GLY A 281 -12.33 13.33 -25.53
CA GLY A 281 -11.30 13.96 -26.36
C GLY A 281 -11.00 15.40 -25.95
N PHE A 282 -10.27 16.12 -26.80
CA PHE A 282 -10.12 17.57 -26.66
C PHE A 282 -11.35 18.24 -27.25
N ASN A 283 -12.08 19.01 -26.46
CA ASN A 283 -13.27 19.76 -26.87
C ASN A 283 -13.56 20.91 -25.88
N ASP A 284 -14.25 21.94 -26.35
CA ASP A 284 -14.60 23.10 -25.52
C ASP A 284 -15.55 22.77 -24.38
N VAL A 285 -16.44 21.79 -24.59
CA VAL A 285 -17.37 21.32 -23.57
C VAL A 285 -16.62 20.81 -22.34
N PHE A 286 -15.56 20.02 -22.52
CA PHE A 286 -14.65 19.60 -21.44
C PHE A 286 -13.97 20.81 -20.78
N GLY A 287 -13.46 21.75 -21.57
CA GLY A 287 -12.87 22.99 -21.05
C GLY A 287 -13.82 23.72 -20.10
N ILE A 288 -15.07 23.92 -20.51
CA ILE A 288 -16.10 24.61 -19.72
C ILE A 288 -16.50 23.76 -18.50
N THR A 289 -16.97 22.54 -18.73
CA THR A 289 -17.54 21.69 -17.68
C THR A 289 -16.51 21.33 -16.60
N ALA A 290 -15.32 20.88 -16.98
CA ALA A 290 -14.32 20.38 -16.05
C ALA A 290 -13.41 21.48 -15.50
N LEU A 291 -12.91 22.40 -16.33
CA LEU A 291 -11.90 23.37 -15.91
C LEU A 291 -12.51 24.66 -15.35
N ILE A 292 -13.76 24.99 -15.70
CA ILE A 292 -14.42 26.24 -15.25
C ILE A 292 -15.53 25.96 -14.23
N LEU A 293 -16.43 25.00 -14.48
CA LEU A 293 -17.66 24.84 -13.69
C LEU A 293 -17.57 23.83 -12.53
N SER A 294 -16.60 22.92 -12.54
CA SER A 294 -16.57 21.77 -11.61
C SER A 294 -15.94 22.07 -10.25
N ASP A 295 -16.52 21.48 -9.21
CA ASP A 295 -15.88 21.39 -7.89
C ASP A 295 -15.03 20.11 -7.76
N LEU A 296 -15.37 19.07 -8.52
CA LEU A 296 -14.64 17.81 -8.56
C LEU A 296 -14.59 17.28 -10.00
N ILE A 297 -13.39 16.95 -10.46
CA ILE A 297 -13.16 16.27 -11.73
C ILE A 297 -12.84 14.80 -11.46
N ILE A 298 -13.50 13.90 -12.18
CA ILE A 298 -13.26 12.46 -12.15
C ILE A 298 -12.74 12.03 -13.52
N GLY A 299 -11.43 11.80 -13.61
CA GLY A 299 -10.75 11.46 -14.86
C GLY A 299 -10.57 9.95 -15.04
N PHE A 300 -11.07 9.40 -16.14
CA PHE A 300 -10.96 7.98 -16.50
C PHE A 300 -9.92 7.77 -17.60
N PHE A 301 -8.86 7.03 -17.28
CA PHE A 301 -7.76 6.79 -18.21
C PHE A 301 -7.25 5.35 -18.09
N GLY A 302 -7.02 4.70 -19.22
CA GLY A 302 -6.39 3.39 -19.27
C GLY A 302 -4.88 3.44 -19.13
N SER A 303 -4.27 2.27 -19.01
CA SER A 303 -2.82 2.09 -18.94
C SER A 303 -2.14 2.04 -20.32
N SER A 304 -2.84 2.44 -21.39
CA SER A 304 -2.35 2.43 -22.78
C SER A 304 -1.72 3.77 -23.17
N GLU A 305 -0.77 3.77 -24.11
CA GLU A 305 -0.20 5.01 -24.68
C GLU A 305 -1.26 5.97 -25.25
N GLN A 306 -2.38 5.45 -25.74
CA GLN A 306 -3.43 6.24 -26.40
C GLN A 306 -4.18 7.17 -25.46
N THR A 307 -4.22 6.88 -24.14
CA THR A 307 -4.90 7.73 -23.15
C THR A 307 -3.98 8.78 -22.54
N LYS A 308 -2.66 8.64 -22.73
CA LYS A 308 -1.64 9.52 -22.14
C LYS A 308 -1.73 10.98 -22.58
N PRO A 309 -2.00 11.33 -23.86
CA PRO A 309 -2.09 12.74 -24.27
C PRO A 309 -3.17 13.51 -23.50
N GLY A 310 -4.36 12.94 -23.38
CA GLY A 310 -5.45 13.58 -22.65
C GLY A 310 -5.27 13.57 -21.13
N LEU A 311 -4.64 12.52 -20.56
CA LEU A 311 -4.27 12.48 -19.15
C LEU A 311 -3.30 13.60 -18.81
N ARG A 312 -2.22 13.73 -19.60
CA ARG A 312 -1.21 14.76 -19.44
C ARG A 312 -1.80 16.16 -19.59
N PHE A 313 -2.68 16.36 -20.57
CA PHE A 313 -3.37 17.62 -20.75
C PHE A 313 -4.26 17.99 -19.57
N LEU A 314 -5.05 17.05 -19.05
CA LEU A 314 -5.86 17.28 -17.84
C LEU A 314 -5.00 17.67 -16.65
N LEU A 315 -3.88 16.96 -16.43
CA LEU A 315 -2.95 17.28 -15.35
C LEU A 315 -2.33 18.66 -15.54
N ASP A 316 -1.86 18.99 -16.74
CA ASP A 316 -1.30 20.31 -17.07
C ASP A 316 -2.28 21.42 -16.68
N LYS A 317 -3.53 21.31 -17.12
CA LYS A 317 -4.57 22.30 -16.84
C LYS A 317 -5.00 22.32 -15.38
N PHE A 318 -5.13 21.16 -14.76
CA PHE A 318 -5.48 21.05 -13.35
C PHE A 318 -4.47 21.74 -12.44
N TYR A 319 -3.18 21.52 -12.66
CA TYR A 319 -2.15 22.17 -11.85
C TYR A 319 -1.96 23.65 -12.24
N GLU A 320 -2.13 24.03 -13.51
CA GLU A 320 -2.13 25.43 -13.94
C GLU A 320 -3.19 26.22 -13.16
N MET A 321 -4.46 25.79 -13.20
CA MET A 321 -5.57 26.50 -12.52
C MET A 321 -5.43 26.55 -11.00
N ASN A 322 -4.93 25.48 -10.37
CA ASN A 322 -4.75 25.43 -8.91
C ASN A 322 -3.51 26.21 -8.44
N SER A 323 -2.54 26.49 -9.32
CA SER A 323 -1.32 27.23 -8.97
C SER A 323 -1.48 28.76 -9.04
N ILE A 324 -2.38 29.25 -9.90
CA ILE A 324 -2.55 30.68 -10.18
C ILE A 324 -3.71 31.28 -9.37
N ASP A 325 -4.82 30.54 -9.20
CA ASP A 325 -6.11 31.17 -8.86
C ASP A 325 -6.75 30.69 -7.54
N ASN A 326 -6.04 29.95 -6.67
CA ASN A 326 -6.63 29.35 -5.45
C ASN A 326 -7.95 28.60 -5.76
N SER A 327 -8.05 27.96 -6.93
CA SER A 327 -9.17 27.08 -7.24
C SER A 327 -9.28 26.01 -6.15
N ASN A 328 -10.52 25.69 -5.75
CA ASN A 328 -10.82 24.61 -4.82
C ASN A 328 -11.25 23.33 -5.55
N THR A 329 -11.10 23.27 -6.87
CA THR A 329 -11.48 22.10 -7.67
C THR A 329 -10.59 20.91 -7.35
N GLU A 330 -11.20 19.79 -6.98
CA GLU A 330 -10.53 18.53 -6.66
C GLU A 330 -10.38 17.65 -7.90
N LEU A 331 -9.38 16.76 -7.91
CA LEU A 331 -9.16 15.77 -8.98
C LEU A 331 -9.03 14.35 -8.42
N LEU A 332 -9.86 13.46 -8.94
CA LEU A 332 -9.81 12.01 -8.72
C LEU A 332 -9.52 11.33 -10.05
N LEU A 333 -8.52 10.45 -10.08
CA LEU A 333 -8.17 9.66 -11.26
C LEU A 333 -8.54 8.19 -11.08
N VAL A 334 -9.23 7.65 -12.09
CA VAL A 334 -9.65 6.25 -12.17
C VAL A 334 -8.87 5.56 -13.30
N ASN A 335 -7.99 4.63 -12.94
CA ASN A 335 -7.34 3.77 -13.93
C ASN A 335 -8.35 2.74 -14.45
N SER A 336 -8.69 2.83 -15.72
CA SER A 336 -9.86 2.19 -16.32
C SER A 336 -9.67 1.91 -17.82
N ILE A 337 -10.11 0.78 -18.38
CA ILE A 337 -10.68 -0.39 -17.71
C ILE A 337 -9.58 -1.44 -17.49
N LEU A 338 -9.42 -1.88 -16.25
CA LEU A 338 -8.43 -2.88 -15.85
C LEU A 338 -8.93 -4.31 -16.04
N PRO A 339 -8.03 -5.29 -16.28
CA PRO A 339 -8.38 -6.71 -16.30
C PRO A 339 -9.07 -7.15 -15.00
N LYS A 340 -9.86 -8.23 -15.08
CA LYS A 340 -10.48 -8.86 -13.89
C LYS A 340 -9.45 -9.57 -13.00
N ASP A 341 -8.32 -9.99 -13.58
CA ASP A 341 -7.21 -10.59 -12.85
C ASP A 341 -6.58 -9.57 -11.88
N SER A 342 -6.56 -9.90 -10.58
CA SER A 342 -6.16 -8.97 -9.53
C SER A 342 -4.68 -8.59 -9.60
N ILE A 343 -3.81 -9.54 -9.98
CA ILE A 343 -2.36 -9.33 -10.06
C ILE A 343 -2.03 -8.39 -11.24
N GLN A 344 -2.58 -8.67 -12.42
CA GLN A 344 -2.39 -7.79 -13.59
C GLN A 344 -3.02 -6.41 -13.38
N SER A 345 -4.23 -6.36 -12.82
CA SER A 345 -4.90 -5.10 -12.47
C SER A 345 -4.07 -4.26 -11.50
N GLU A 346 -3.47 -4.89 -10.49
CA GLU A 346 -2.58 -4.21 -9.55
C GLU A 346 -1.28 -3.74 -10.19
N SER A 347 -0.65 -4.57 -11.04
CA SER A 347 0.53 -4.19 -11.80
C SER A 347 0.26 -2.96 -12.67
N PHE A 348 -0.80 -2.98 -13.50
CA PHE A 348 -1.16 -1.87 -14.38
C PHE A 348 -1.52 -0.60 -13.60
N HIS A 349 -2.21 -0.76 -12.46
CA HIS A 349 -2.52 0.37 -11.60
C HIS A 349 -1.28 1.00 -10.99
N ASN A 350 -0.35 0.20 -10.48
CA ASN A 350 0.89 0.72 -9.91
C ASN A 350 1.71 1.46 -10.97
N THR A 351 1.83 0.91 -12.18
CA THR A 351 2.50 1.58 -13.31
C THR A 351 1.83 2.92 -13.63
N PHE A 352 0.50 2.96 -13.74
CA PHE A 352 -0.25 4.19 -13.99
C PHE A 352 -0.01 5.26 -12.91
N VAL A 353 -0.06 4.87 -11.63
CA VAL A 353 0.21 5.79 -10.50
C VAL A 353 1.63 6.34 -10.57
N THR A 354 2.62 5.50 -10.86
CA THR A 354 4.01 5.92 -11.03
C THR A 354 4.17 6.90 -12.20
N GLU A 355 3.58 6.60 -13.36
CA GLU A 355 3.66 7.47 -14.53
C GLU A 355 3.00 8.84 -14.30
N VAL A 356 1.84 8.86 -13.66
CA VAL A 356 1.17 10.12 -13.27
C VAL A 356 2.05 10.89 -12.30
N GLY A 357 2.58 10.23 -11.27
CA GLY A 357 3.47 10.88 -10.29
C GLY A 357 4.69 11.52 -10.92
N GLN A 358 5.35 10.83 -11.85
CA GLN A 358 6.49 11.36 -12.62
C GLN A 358 6.10 12.57 -13.46
N TYR A 359 4.95 12.54 -14.12
CA TYR A 359 4.50 13.66 -14.96
C TYR A 359 4.12 14.87 -14.11
N VAL A 360 3.44 14.67 -12.98
CA VAL A 360 3.09 15.75 -12.03
C VAL A 360 4.35 16.46 -11.53
N GLN A 361 5.38 15.70 -11.15
CA GLN A 361 6.66 16.28 -10.74
C GLN A 361 7.26 17.15 -11.87
N LEU A 362 7.23 16.65 -13.11
CA LEU A 362 7.72 17.40 -14.27
C LEU A 362 6.94 18.71 -14.51
N ILE A 363 5.61 18.70 -14.36
CA ILE A 363 4.78 19.93 -14.49
C ILE A 363 5.25 20.98 -13.47
N GLN A 364 5.43 20.56 -12.23
CA GLN A 364 5.79 21.47 -11.15
C GLN A 364 7.19 22.05 -11.33
N GLU A 365 8.16 21.23 -11.71
CA GLU A 365 9.55 21.66 -11.95
C GLU A 365 9.66 22.62 -13.15
N LYS A 366 8.96 22.33 -14.25
CA LYS A 366 9.20 23.02 -15.53
C LYS A 366 8.18 24.10 -15.90
N LYS A 367 6.91 23.97 -15.48
CA LYS A 367 5.82 24.84 -15.96
C LYS A 367 5.36 25.86 -14.92
N ILE A 368 5.43 25.54 -13.63
CA ILE A 368 4.92 26.42 -12.56
C ILE A 368 6.02 27.32 -11.97
N GLY A 369 7.30 26.98 -12.22
CA GLY A 369 8.47 27.72 -11.76
C GLY A 369 8.72 27.52 -10.26
N ASN A 370 10.00 27.57 -9.85
CA ASN A 370 10.45 27.45 -8.44
C ASN A 370 9.99 28.63 -7.56
N LYS A 371 8.69 28.92 -7.49
CA LYS A 371 8.11 29.62 -6.35
C LYS A 371 8.19 28.62 -5.20
N THR A 372 9.24 28.76 -4.38
CA THR A 372 9.53 28.11 -3.08
C THR A 372 8.66 26.89 -2.72
N PRO A 373 9.26 25.73 -2.40
CA PRO A 373 8.51 24.51 -2.13
C PRO A 373 7.51 24.74 -1.00
N LYS A 374 6.23 24.97 -1.34
CA LYS A 374 5.14 24.59 -0.46
C LYS A 374 5.21 23.07 -0.42
N GLU A 375 5.50 22.54 0.77
CA GLU A 375 6.07 21.22 1.02
C GLU A 375 5.29 19.98 0.53
N ASP A 376 4.16 20.10 -0.16
CA ASP A 376 3.43 18.93 -0.66
C ASP A 376 2.93 19.13 -2.10
N THR A 377 3.57 18.39 -3.02
CA THR A 377 3.01 18.05 -4.33
C THR A 377 1.73 17.22 -4.09
N LEU A 378 0.56 17.85 -4.12
CA LEU A 378 -0.73 17.16 -4.02
C LEU A 378 -0.94 16.27 -5.25
N LEU A 379 -0.51 15.01 -5.19
CA LEU A 379 -0.88 13.99 -6.17
C LEU A 379 -2.40 13.78 -6.16
N PRO A 380 -3.03 13.54 -7.32
CA PRO A 380 -4.44 13.20 -7.37
C PRO A 380 -4.70 11.88 -6.64
N ILE A 381 -5.94 11.68 -6.20
CA ILE A 381 -6.33 10.41 -5.57
C ILE A 381 -6.60 9.38 -6.66
N PHE A 382 -6.08 8.16 -6.49
CA PHE A 382 -6.14 7.10 -7.49
C PHE A 382 -7.10 5.98 -7.11
N TYR A 383 -7.90 5.54 -8.07
CA TYR A 383 -8.78 4.37 -7.95
C TYR A 383 -8.67 3.45 -9.16
N LYS A 384 -9.14 2.21 -8.99
CA LYS A 384 -9.19 1.17 -10.02
C LYS A 384 -10.62 1.00 -10.50
N LEU A 385 -10.79 0.73 -11.78
CA LEU A 385 -12.04 0.22 -12.34
C LEU A 385 -11.75 -0.99 -13.22
N THR A 386 -12.10 -2.17 -12.72
CA THR A 386 -11.96 -3.47 -13.36
C THR A 386 -13.20 -3.83 -14.18
N ARG A 387 -13.03 -4.75 -15.13
CA ARG A 387 -14.16 -5.31 -15.89
C ARG A 387 -15.17 -6.00 -14.97
N ASN A 388 -16.45 -5.74 -15.22
CA ASN A 388 -17.56 -6.37 -14.51
C ASN A 388 -18.63 -6.84 -15.51
N ALA A 389 -19.00 -8.12 -15.45
CA ALA A 389 -19.91 -8.73 -16.40
C ALA A 389 -21.32 -8.10 -16.40
N VAL A 390 -21.82 -7.64 -15.25
CA VAL A 390 -23.13 -6.97 -15.18
C VAL A 390 -23.07 -5.62 -15.91
N LEU A 391 -21.96 -4.90 -15.76
CA LEU A 391 -21.78 -3.59 -16.41
C LEU A 391 -21.52 -3.73 -17.91
N GLU A 392 -20.79 -4.77 -18.34
CA GLU A 392 -20.55 -5.07 -19.76
C GLU A 392 -21.82 -5.54 -20.48
N GLY A 393 -22.80 -6.10 -19.76
CA GLY A 393 -24.11 -6.50 -20.31
C GLY A 393 -25.10 -5.35 -20.51
N LEU A 394 -24.81 -4.13 -20.01
CA LEU A 394 -25.73 -3.01 -20.12
C LEU A 394 -25.90 -2.56 -21.59
N GLY A 395 -27.15 -2.54 -22.05
CA GLY A 395 -27.50 -2.13 -23.41
C GLY A 395 -27.36 -3.24 -24.46
N VAL A 396 -27.02 -4.47 -24.08
CA VAL A 396 -26.95 -5.61 -25.02
C VAL A 396 -28.26 -6.40 -24.98
N LYS A 397 -29.05 -6.37 -26.06
CA LYS A 397 -30.33 -7.08 -26.16
C LYS A 397 -30.15 -8.61 -26.27
N TYR A 398 -29.81 -9.28 -25.17
CA TYR A 398 -29.79 -10.76 -25.12
C TYR A 398 -31.16 -11.37 -24.79
N THR A 399 -32.07 -10.61 -24.18
CA THR A 399 -33.41 -11.07 -23.79
C THR A 399 -34.48 -10.08 -24.28
N THR A 400 -35.70 -10.57 -24.48
CA THR A 400 -36.85 -9.80 -24.99
C THR A 400 -37.30 -8.64 -24.08
N SER A 401 -36.69 -8.45 -22.90
CA SER A 401 -36.95 -7.30 -22.02
C SER A 401 -35.66 -6.71 -21.43
N GLY A 402 -35.26 -5.51 -21.90
CA GLY A 402 -34.15 -4.72 -21.33
C GLY A 402 -34.31 -4.32 -19.85
N GLU A 403 -35.43 -4.73 -19.22
CA GLU A 403 -35.70 -4.58 -17.80
C GLU A 403 -34.82 -5.48 -16.91
N ALA A 404 -34.38 -6.64 -17.42
CA ALA A 404 -33.55 -7.59 -16.66
C ALA A 404 -32.14 -7.05 -16.38
N ASP A 405 -31.48 -6.48 -17.39
CA ASP A 405 -30.13 -5.90 -17.27
C ASP A 405 -30.13 -4.69 -16.35
N TYR A 406 -31.15 -3.83 -16.48
CA TYR A 406 -31.36 -2.71 -15.58
C TYR A 406 -31.55 -3.17 -14.13
N LYS A 407 -32.37 -4.19 -13.87
CA LYS A 407 -32.54 -4.77 -12.52
C LYS A 407 -31.23 -5.32 -11.96
N ALA A 408 -30.40 -5.96 -12.79
CA ALA A 408 -29.09 -6.46 -12.37
C ALA A 408 -28.12 -5.32 -12.00
N HIS A 409 -28.09 -4.25 -12.80
CA HIS A 409 -27.30 -3.04 -12.52
C HIS A 409 -27.75 -2.35 -11.23
N VAL A 410 -29.06 -2.13 -11.08
CA VAL A 410 -29.66 -1.58 -9.85
C VAL A 410 -29.31 -2.43 -8.64
N LYS A 411 -29.43 -3.77 -8.74
CA LYS A 411 -29.06 -4.69 -7.66
C LYS A 411 -27.58 -4.56 -7.31
N LEU A 412 -26.68 -4.55 -8.30
CA LEU A 412 -25.24 -4.43 -8.09
C LEU A 412 -24.86 -3.18 -7.28
N VAL A 413 -25.47 -2.03 -7.62
CA VAL A 413 -25.28 -0.75 -6.94
C VAL A 413 -25.93 -0.75 -5.56
N LYS A 414 -27.19 -1.17 -5.45
CA LYS A 414 -27.95 -1.18 -4.18
C LYS A 414 -27.29 -2.08 -3.13
N THR A 415 -26.77 -3.25 -3.52
CA THR A 415 -26.08 -4.16 -2.60
C THR A 415 -24.60 -3.83 -2.41
N LYS A 416 -24.07 -2.78 -3.06
CA LYS A 416 -22.66 -2.37 -3.03
C LYS A 416 -21.69 -3.55 -3.27
N SER A 417 -22.07 -4.44 -4.20
CA SER A 417 -21.37 -5.72 -4.42
C SER A 417 -20.08 -5.60 -5.23
N PHE A 418 -19.85 -4.47 -5.88
CA PHE A 418 -18.64 -4.21 -6.66
C PHE A 418 -17.65 -3.35 -5.88
N ALA A 419 -16.50 -3.93 -5.52
CA ALA A 419 -15.50 -3.30 -4.66
C ALA A 419 -14.93 -1.99 -5.22
N ASP A 420 -14.73 -1.92 -6.54
CA ASP A 420 -14.19 -0.73 -7.20
C ASP A 420 -15.12 0.47 -7.07
N PHE A 421 -16.43 0.27 -7.27
CA PHE A 421 -17.45 1.29 -7.01
C PHE A 421 -17.49 1.70 -5.54
N LYS A 422 -17.34 0.76 -4.59
CA LYS A 422 -17.26 1.12 -3.16
C LYS A 422 -16.10 2.08 -2.89
N GLY A 423 -14.93 1.83 -3.48
CA GLY A 423 -13.75 2.70 -3.37
C GLY A 423 -13.96 4.06 -4.03
N ILE A 424 -14.36 4.07 -5.31
CA ILE A 424 -14.58 5.29 -6.09
C ILE A 424 -15.67 6.15 -5.44
N PHE A 425 -16.84 5.60 -5.13
CA PHE A 425 -17.96 6.35 -4.57
C PHE A 425 -17.67 6.87 -3.16
N GLY A 426 -16.97 6.07 -2.33
CA GLY A 426 -16.51 6.52 -1.03
C GLY A 426 -15.61 7.75 -1.13
N ALA A 427 -14.68 7.76 -2.09
CA ALA A 427 -13.79 8.88 -2.34
C ALA A 427 -14.50 10.14 -2.83
N ILE A 428 -15.46 9.96 -3.75
CA ILE A 428 -16.29 11.08 -4.22
C ILE A 428 -17.08 11.65 -3.04
N ASN A 429 -17.66 10.81 -2.19
CA ASN A 429 -18.42 11.24 -1.02
C ASN A 429 -17.55 11.97 0.03
N GLU A 430 -16.27 11.61 0.14
CA GLU A 430 -15.30 12.21 1.07
C GLU A 430 -14.67 13.52 0.55
N SER A 431 -14.87 13.87 -0.72
CA SER A 431 -14.35 15.11 -1.31
C SER A 431 -14.88 16.34 -0.57
N LYS A 432 -14.10 17.42 -0.52
CA LYS A 432 -14.46 18.67 0.18
C LYS A 432 -15.79 19.25 -0.30
N ALA A 433 -16.08 19.18 -1.60
CA ALA A 433 -17.31 19.70 -2.17
C ALA A 433 -18.52 18.81 -1.80
N VAL A 434 -18.38 17.50 -1.96
CA VAL A 434 -19.50 16.55 -1.85
C VAL A 434 -19.76 16.13 -0.40
N SER A 435 -18.75 16.04 0.45
CA SER A 435 -18.92 15.67 1.87
C SER A 435 -19.95 16.53 2.61
N LYS A 436 -20.14 17.79 2.19
CA LYS A 436 -21.13 18.73 2.73
C LYS A 436 -22.58 18.29 2.54
N ILE A 437 -22.88 17.50 1.50
CA ILE A 437 -24.25 17.04 1.24
C ILE A 437 -24.61 15.84 2.13
N PHE A 438 -23.64 15.17 2.74
CA PHE A 438 -23.90 14.14 3.73
C PHE A 438 -24.04 14.79 5.10
N PRO A 439 -25.14 14.54 5.84
CA PRO A 439 -25.23 15.04 7.21
C PRO A 439 -24.01 14.54 7.99
N PRO A 440 -23.35 15.37 8.82
CA PRO A 440 -22.34 14.87 9.73
C PRO A 440 -23.01 13.75 10.51
N LYS A 441 -22.49 12.51 10.37
CA LYS A 441 -23.00 11.37 11.12
C LYS A 441 -23.11 11.84 12.56
N LYS A 442 -24.33 11.75 13.12
CA LYS A 442 -24.59 12.05 14.53
C LYS A 442 -23.45 11.41 15.29
N ILE A 443 -22.58 12.24 15.83
CA ILE A 443 -21.44 11.76 16.60
C ILE A 443 -22.08 11.05 17.79
N VAL A 444 -22.17 9.74 17.71
CA VAL A 444 -22.56 8.89 18.82
C VAL A 444 -21.48 9.11 19.86
N ASN A 445 -21.84 9.90 20.87
CA ASN A 445 -21.14 10.12 22.13
C ASN A 445 -19.62 9.86 22.08
N ASN A 446 -18.83 10.84 21.63
CA ASN A 446 -17.36 10.79 21.57
C ASN A 446 -16.67 10.48 22.91
N GLY A 447 -17.38 10.51 24.04
CA GLY A 447 -16.89 10.00 25.32
C GLY A 447 -16.56 8.50 25.29
N SER A 448 -17.21 7.70 24.44
CA SER A 448 -17.00 6.25 24.37
C SER A 448 -15.66 5.86 23.73
N ARG A 449 -15.25 6.45 22.59
CA ARG A 449 -14.03 6.03 21.87
C ARG A 449 -12.75 6.20 22.67
N LEU A 450 -12.64 7.32 23.40
CA LEU A 450 -11.49 7.59 24.26
C LEU A 450 -11.39 6.55 25.39
N LEU A 451 -12.53 6.17 25.98
CA LEU A 451 -12.61 5.12 26.99
C LEU A 451 -12.23 3.75 26.42
N LEU A 452 -12.76 3.38 25.25
CA LEU A 452 -12.43 2.13 24.56
C LEU A 452 -10.92 2.05 24.24
N ARG A 453 -10.35 3.12 23.66
CA ARG A 453 -8.92 3.24 23.39
C ARG A 453 -8.11 3.03 24.66
N ASN A 454 -8.42 3.76 25.72
CA ASN A 454 -7.67 3.70 26.97
C ASN A 454 -7.79 2.34 27.67
N LEU A 455 -8.95 1.69 27.57
CA LEU A 455 -9.14 0.32 28.07
C LEU A 455 -8.24 -0.67 27.32
N ILE A 456 -8.24 -0.62 25.98
CA ILE A 456 -7.39 -1.46 25.13
C ILE A 456 -5.91 -1.23 25.49
N LEU A 457 -5.47 0.02 25.53
CA LEU A 457 -4.07 0.38 25.81
C LEU A 457 -3.63 -0.02 27.22
N LYS A 458 -4.45 0.16 28.26
CA LYS A 458 -4.11 -0.24 29.64
C LYS A 458 -3.98 -1.75 29.78
N ASN A 459 -4.87 -2.52 29.16
CA ASN A 459 -4.80 -3.99 29.18
C ASN A 459 -3.63 -4.51 28.34
N LEU A 460 -3.37 -3.89 27.19
CA LEU A 460 -2.20 -4.19 26.38
C LEU A 460 -0.92 -3.89 27.17
N MET A 461 -0.84 -2.76 27.86
CA MET A 461 0.29 -2.39 28.72
C MET A 461 0.60 -3.45 29.78
N LYS A 462 -0.44 -3.97 30.46
CA LYS A 462 -0.29 -5.07 31.44
C LYS A 462 0.18 -6.38 30.81
N THR A 463 -0.13 -6.60 29.53
CA THR A 463 0.28 -7.79 28.80
C THR A 463 1.72 -7.66 28.30
N LEU A 464 2.12 -6.46 27.87
CA LEU A 464 3.45 -6.19 27.35
C LEU A 464 4.49 -6.00 28.45
N ARG A 465 4.11 -5.53 29.67
CA ARG A 465 5.03 -5.17 30.76
C ARG A 465 4.94 -6.13 31.94
N ASN A 466 6.06 -6.42 32.58
CA ASN A 466 6.14 -7.18 33.84
C ASN A 466 5.94 -6.24 35.05
N ASP A 467 5.93 -6.78 36.28
CA ASP A 467 5.73 -6.00 37.52
C ASP A 467 6.76 -4.88 37.72
N SER A 468 7.93 -4.97 37.07
CA SER A 468 8.98 -3.94 37.06
C SER A 468 8.84 -2.90 35.93
N GLY A 469 7.78 -2.97 35.12
CA GLY A 469 7.53 -2.07 33.99
C GLY A 469 8.33 -2.37 32.70
N LYS A 470 9.16 -3.44 32.68
CA LYS A 470 9.95 -3.87 31.53
C LYS A 470 9.19 -4.85 30.63
N PRO A 471 9.53 -5.00 29.33
CA PRO A 471 8.84 -5.93 28.44
C PRO A 471 8.82 -7.38 28.96
N ALA A 472 7.63 -7.94 29.22
CA ALA A 472 7.44 -9.28 29.79
C ALA A 472 7.53 -10.40 28.73
N LEU A 473 7.06 -10.14 27.50
CA LEU A 473 6.72 -11.16 26.50
C LEU A 473 7.93 -11.86 25.84
N PHE A 474 9.15 -11.59 26.28
CA PHE A 474 10.37 -12.08 25.65
C PHE A 474 11.48 -12.47 26.62
N ALA A 475 11.18 -12.48 27.92
CA ALA A 475 12.08 -13.07 28.90
C ALA A 475 12.19 -14.57 28.62
N GLU A 476 13.41 -15.11 28.62
CA GLU A 476 13.61 -16.55 28.50
C GLU A 476 12.91 -17.33 29.61
N ASP A 477 12.57 -16.67 30.72
CA ASP A 477 11.83 -17.20 31.87
C ASP A 477 10.30 -16.97 31.81
N ALA A 478 9.76 -16.35 30.76
CA ALA A 478 8.32 -16.12 30.67
C ALA A 478 7.53 -17.45 30.67
N ASP A 479 6.50 -17.51 31.50
CA ASP A 479 5.53 -18.61 31.52
C ASP A 479 4.65 -18.59 30.27
N ILE A 480 4.21 -19.77 29.84
CA ILE A 480 3.37 -19.89 28.66
C ILE A 480 1.92 -19.69 29.06
N ASN A 481 1.27 -18.74 28.39
CA ASN A 481 -0.17 -18.56 28.48
C ASN A 481 -0.84 -19.17 27.23
N PRO A 482 -1.67 -20.22 27.38
CA PRO A 482 -2.39 -20.82 26.26
C PRO A 482 -3.23 -19.84 25.43
N ALA A 483 -3.74 -18.76 26.05
CA ALA A 483 -4.55 -17.76 25.36
C ALA A 483 -3.75 -16.90 24.38
N THR A 484 -2.46 -16.69 24.64
CA THR A 484 -1.56 -15.88 23.79
C THR A 484 -0.65 -16.72 22.90
N PHE A 485 -0.56 -18.04 23.12
CA PHE A 485 0.29 -18.94 22.31
C PHE A 485 -0.08 -18.90 20.82
N PHE A 486 0.85 -18.55 19.93
CA PHE A 486 0.58 -18.38 18.51
C PHE A 486 0.85 -19.65 17.69
N TYR A 487 -0.20 -20.21 17.06
CA TYR A 487 -0.15 -21.39 16.21
C TYR A 487 0.21 -21.01 14.78
N ARG A 488 1.30 -21.59 14.26
CA ARG A 488 1.90 -21.22 12.98
C ARG A 488 1.84 -22.37 11.99
N GLU A 489 1.70 -22.06 10.70
CA GLU A 489 1.57 -23.05 9.64
C GLU A 489 2.74 -24.06 9.61
N GLN A 490 3.96 -23.61 9.92
CA GLN A 490 5.14 -24.48 9.94
C GLN A 490 5.10 -25.51 11.09
N MET A 491 4.36 -25.23 12.16
CA MET A 491 4.19 -26.15 13.30
C MET A 491 3.35 -27.38 12.94
N LYS A 492 2.65 -27.40 11.79
CA LYS A 492 1.98 -28.60 11.26
C LYS A 492 2.90 -29.80 11.15
N LYS A 493 4.18 -29.54 10.88
CA LYS A 493 5.21 -30.55 10.66
C LYS A 493 5.87 -31.03 11.96
N ILE A 494 5.48 -30.49 13.11
CA ILE A 494 6.19 -30.76 14.38
C ILE A 494 6.11 -32.22 14.81
N PHE A 495 5.03 -32.92 14.47
CA PHE A 495 4.85 -34.35 14.76
C PHE A 495 5.40 -35.27 13.66
N ASN A 496 5.97 -34.73 12.58
CA ASN A 496 6.64 -35.53 11.56
C ASN A 496 8.05 -35.92 12.06
N LYS A 497 8.35 -37.22 12.10
CA LYS A 497 9.64 -37.75 12.57
C LYS A 497 10.82 -37.29 11.71
N ASP A 498 10.63 -37.14 10.40
CA ASP A 498 11.69 -36.75 9.46
C ASP A 498 12.07 -35.28 9.62
N LYS A 499 11.18 -34.48 10.21
CA LYS A 499 11.35 -33.04 10.41
C LYS A 499 11.99 -32.72 11.76
N PHE A 500 13.23 -33.17 11.98
CA PHE A 500 13.89 -33.15 13.29
C PHE A 500 14.68 -31.87 13.60
N LEU A 501 14.86 -30.95 12.65
CA LEU A 501 15.53 -29.66 12.89
C LEU A 501 14.50 -28.53 12.96
N ILE A 502 14.55 -27.70 14.00
CA ILE A 502 13.72 -26.50 14.16
C ILE A 502 14.63 -25.29 14.09
N GLN A 503 14.56 -24.54 12.99
CA GLN A 503 15.48 -23.45 12.69
C GLN A 503 14.79 -22.09 12.81
N GLY A 504 15.47 -21.11 13.41
CA GLY A 504 15.06 -19.70 13.37
C GLY A 504 16.08 -18.76 14.03
N PHE A 505 16.05 -17.46 13.71
CA PHE A 505 16.86 -16.42 14.35
C PHE A 505 16.48 -16.22 15.83
N LYS A 506 17.23 -15.40 16.57
CA LYS A 506 16.90 -15.03 17.94
C LYS A 506 15.54 -14.29 17.98
N GLY A 507 14.69 -14.63 18.94
CA GLY A 507 13.36 -14.02 19.07
C GLY A 507 12.26 -14.61 18.17
N THR A 508 12.54 -15.66 17.41
CA THR A 508 11.54 -16.40 16.60
C THR A 508 10.57 -17.26 17.41
N GLY A 509 10.84 -17.45 18.71
CA GLY A 509 9.98 -18.22 19.61
C GLY A 509 10.37 -19.71 19.78
N LYS A 510 11.58 -20.11 19.38
CA LYS A 510 12.12 -21.49 19.57
C LYS A 510 11.94 -22.00 21.00
N THR A 511 12.52 -21.31 21.99
CA THR A 511 12.42 -21.67 23.41
C THR A 511 10.98 -21.61 23.93
N TYR A 512 10.16 -20.70 23.43
CA TYR A 512 8.73 -20.64 23.78
C TYR A 512 7.96 -21.87 23.28
N LEU A 513 8.25 -22.34 22.06
CA LEU A 513 7.71 -23.58 21.51
C LEU A 513 8.24 -24.81 22.27
N TYR A 514 9.55 -24.87 22.54
CA TYR A 514 10.16 -25.93 23.35
C TYR A 514 9.47 -26.07 24.72
N LYS A 515 9.30 -24.95 25.44
CA LYS A 515 8.60 -24.94 26.74
C LYS A 515 7.16 -25.42 26.61
N ALA A 516 6.48 -25.09 25.49
CA ALA A 516 5.08 -25.45 25.27
C ALA A 516 4.90 -26.96 25.03
N LEU A 517 5.87 -27.59 24.38
CA LEU A 517 5.83 -29.02 24.10
C LEU A 517 6.12 -29.87 25.33
N ARG A 518 7.01 -29.41 26.21
CA ARG A 518 7.45 -30.20 27.38
C ARG A 518 6.50 -30.10 28.58
N ASP A 519 5.76 -29.01 28.75
CA ASP A 519 4.97 -28.78 29.97
C ASP A 519 3.69 -29.63 29.96
N PRO A 520 3.53 -30.60 30.89
CA PRO A 520 2.35 -31.44 30.95
C PRO A 520 1.05 -30.66 31.22
N LYS A 521 1.13 -29.45 31.80
CA LYS A 521 -0.04 -28.61 32.11
C LYS A 521 -0.65 -27.95 30.87
N LEU A 522 0.09 -27.87 29.75
CA LEU A 522 -0.32 -27.19 28.53
C LEU A 522 -1.02 -28.10 27.51
N GLN A 523 -1.88 -29.02 28.00
CA GLN A 523 -2.59 -29.99 27.14
C GLN A 523 -3.47 -29.33 26.07
N SER A 524 -4.03 -28.14 26.35
CA SER A 524 -4.83 -27.38 25.37
C SER A 524 -4.00 -26.94 24.16
N VAL A 525 -2.76 -26.51 24.39
CA VAL A 525 -1.81 -26.12 23.33
C VAL A 525 -1.41 -27.35 22.50
N LYS A 526 -1.08 -28.46 23.15
CA LYS A 526 -0.74 -29.73 22.48
C LYS A 526 -1.90 -30.22 21.58
N LYS A 527 -3.14 -30.21 22.08
CA LYS A 527 -4.34 -30.57 21.31
C LYS A 527 -4.54 -29.67 20.10
N ALA A 528 -4.33 -28.36 20.25
CA ALA A 528 -4.44 -27.42 19.15
C ALA A 528 -3.34 -27.62 18.08
N LEU A 529 -2.10 -27.95 18.49
CA LEU A 529 -1.02 -28.30 17.57
C LEU A 529 -1.31 -29.62 16.80
N LEU A 530 -1.87 -30.62 17.46
CA LEU A 530 -2.29 -31.88 16.80
C LEU A 530 -3.40 -31.63 15.78
N LYS A 531 -4.40 -30.83 16.14
CA LYS A 531 -5.45 -30.40 15.21
C LYS A 531 -4.89 -29.63 14.02
N LEU A 532 -3.92 -28.75 14.27
CA LEU A 532 -3.27 -27.96 13.22
C LEU A 532 -2.53 -28.88 12.23
N ALA A 533 -1.84 -29.91 12.73
CA ALA A 533 -1.13 -30.90 11.94
C ALA A 533 -2.04 -31.85 11.13
N ASP A 534 -3.36 -31.71 11.25
CA ASP A 534 -4.36 -32.64 10.69
C ASP A 534 -4.08 -34.10 11.06
N ASN A 535 -3.51 -34.30 12.25
CA ASN A 535 -3.08 -35.60 12.71
C ASN A 535 -4.25 -36.31 13.39
N THR A 536 -4.93 -37.19 12.66
CA THR A 536 -6.03 -38.02 13.17
C THR A 536 -5.55 -39.27 13.94
N ASN A 537 -4.23 -39.42 14.09
CA ASN A 537 -3.63 -40.59 14.70
C ASN A 537 -3.89 -40.60 16.21
N THR A 538 -4.29 -41.75 16.77
CA THR A 538 -4.60 -41.91 18.20
C THR A 538 -3.35 -42.09 19.07
N GLN A 539 -2.16 -41.91 18.47
CA GLN A 539 -0.86 -42.12 19.10
C GLN A 539 -0.57 -41.05 20.16
N ASP A 540 -0.07 -41.46 21.32
CA ASP A 540 0.28 -40.54 22.40
C ASP A 540 1.70 -39.98 22.23
N TYR A 541 1.79 -38.73 21.79
CA TYR A 541 3.06 -38.03 21.59
C TYR A 541 3.61 -37.47 22.90
N ILE A 542 4.79 -37.89 23.34
CA ILE A 542 5.45 -37.45 24.56
C ILE A 542 6.71 -36.67 24.20
N PHE A 543 6.97 -35.56 24.87
CA PHE A 543 8.17 -34.75 24.67
C PHE A 543 9.07 -34.84 25.89
N ILE A 544 10.34 -35.23 25.68
CA ILE A 544 11.35 -35.34 26.75
C ILE A 544 12.47 -34.35 26.45
N ASP A 545 12.78 -33.50 27.41
CA ASP A 545 13.96 -32.66 27.37
C ASP A 545 15.22 -33.47 27.67
N ILE A 546 16.16 -33.45 26.72
CA ILE A 546 17.47 -34.09 26.91
C ILE A 546 18.39 -33.22 27.75
N ILE A 547 18.26 -31.90 27.60
CA ILE A 547 19.08 -30.88 28.25
C ILE A 547 18.18 -30.08 29.21
N SER A 548 18.58 -29.96 30.48
CA SER A 548 17.86 -29.17 31.49
C SER A 548 18.27 -27.69 31.45
N LEU A 549 17.28 -26.79 31.53
CA LEU A 549 17.43 -25.35 31.23
C LEU A 549 18.05 -24.45 32.34
N LYS A 550 18.37 -24.94 33.55
CA LYS A 550 18.75 -24.07 34.70
C LYS A 550 20.15 -24.31 35.27
N GLY A 551 21.21 -23.86 34.58
CA GLY A 551 22.53 -23.66 35.19
C GLY A 551 23.31 -24.92 35.60
N LYS A 552 24.45 -24.72 36.29
CA LYS A 552 25.33 -25.78 36.79
C LYS A 552 24.66 -26.48 37.99
N GLY A 553 24.39 -27.78 37.88
CA GLY A 553 23.83 -28.61 38.96
C GLY A 553 22.41 -29.13 38.75
N GLU A 554 21.73 -28.79 37.65
CA GLU A 554 20.47 -29.44 37.25
C GLU A 554 20.69 -30.88 36.77
N PRO A 555 19.71 -31.78 36.92
CA PRO A 555 19.91 -33.22 36.70
C PRO A 555 20.40 -33.60 35.31
N LYS A 556 20.10 -32.78 34.29
CA LYS A 556 20.51 -32.99 32.89
C LYS A 556 21.26 -31.80 32.28
N SER A 557 22.00 -31.02 33.08
CA SER A 557 22.89 -29.96 32.58
C SER A 557 24.37 -30.40 32.59
N PHE A 558 25.03 -30.38 31.44
CA PHE A 558 26.44 -30.76 31.29
C PHE A 558 27.29 -29.53 30.96
N ASP A 559 28.42 -29.36 31.65
CA ASP A 559 29.36 -28.25 31.42
C ASP A 559 30.37 -28.62 30.32
N PHE A 560 30.12 -28.16 29.09
CA PHE A 560 30.96 -28.47 27.93
C PHE A 560 32.38 -27.91 28.03
N ASP A 561 32.63 -26.90 28.88
CA ASP A 561 33.97 -26.36 29.11
C ASP A 561 34.91 -27.38 29.78
N GLN A 562 34.38 -28.47 30.36
CA GLN A 562 35.19 -29.56 30.91
C GLN A 562 35.78 -30.49 29.83
N ILE A 563 35.28 -30.41 28.59
CA ILE A 563 35.74 -31.21 27.47
C ILE A 563 36.93 -30.50 26.82
N GLU A 564 38.13 -30.96 27.13
CA GLU A 564 39.36 -30.46 26.51
C GLU A 564 39.49 -31.00 25.08
N LEU A 565 38.95 -30.26 24.11
CA LEU A 565 38.93 -30.63 22.69
C LEU A 565 40.31 -30.94 22.09
N SER A 566 41.38 -30.40 22.66
CA SER A 566 42.77 -30.66 22.25
C SER A 566 43.28 -32.05 22.61
N LYS A 567 42.64 -32.72 23.59
CA LYS A 567 43.00 -34.05 24.08
C LYS A 567 42.17 -35.18 23.44
N ILE A 568 41.28 -34.84 22.51
CA ILE A 568 40.42 -35.80 21.82
C ILE A 568 40.98 -36.03 20.42
N ASP A 569 41.46 -37.24 20.16
CA ASP A 569 42.07 -37.63 18.88
C ASP A 569 41.02 -37.63 17.76
N ASP A 570 39.95 -38.40 17.91
CA ASP A 570 38.81 -38.43 16.99
C ASP A 570 37.59 -37.74 17.60
N LYS A 571 37.44 -36.46 17.27
CA LYS A 571 36.33 -35.61 17.74
C LYS A 571 34.99 -36.10 17.22
N THR A 572 34.92 -36.59 15.98
CA THR A 572 33.67 -37.06 15.39
C THR A 572 33.18 -38.32 16.10
N PHE A 573 34.07 -39.30 16.32
CA PHE A 573 33.77 -40.49 17.11
C PHE A 573 33.32 -40.12 18.53
N TYR A 574 34.11 -39.29 19.21
CA TYR A 574 33.83 -38.89 20.59
C TYR A 574 32.46 -38.22 20.71
N PHE A 575 32.16 -37.20 19.90
CA PHE A 575 30.90 -36.47 20.03
C PHE A 575 29.70 -37.27 19.54
N LYS A 576 29.83 -38.14 18.53
CA LYS A 576 28.72 -39.03 18.11
C LYS A 576 28.30 -39.95 19.27
N ASN A 577 29.27 -40.57 19.94
CA ASN A 577 29.02 -41.46 21.08
C ASN A 577 28.64 -40.69 22.35
N PHE A 578 29.20 -39.48 22.55
CA PHE A 578 28.78 -38.59 23.62
C PHE A 578 27.29 -38.28 23.55
N TRP A 579 26.77 -37.91 22.38
CA TRP A 579 25.34 -37.63 22.21
C TRP A 579 24.47 -38.87 22.40
N LEU A 580 24.93 -40.05 21.98
CA LEU A 580 24.26 -41.32 22.26
C LEU A 580 24.14 -41.56 23.77
N VAL A 581 25.26 -41.50 24.50
CA VAL A 581 25.33 -41.69 25.97
C VAL A 581 24.50 -40.65 26.70
N TYR A 582 24.60 -39.38 26.29
CA TYR A 582 23.82 -38.28 26.88
C TYR A 582 22.32 -38.54 26.73
N THR A 583 21.89 -38.85 25.50
CA THR A 583 20.49 -39.08 25.17
C THR A 583 19.93 -40.26 25.95
N TRP A 584 20.66 -41.37 25.99
CA TRP A 584 20.30 -42.54 26.79
C TRP A 584 20.14 -42.19 28.27
N ASN A 585 21.17 -41.59 28.90
CA ASN A 585 21.09 -41.20 30.31
C ASN A 585 19.88 -40.29 30.58
N SER A 586 19.67 -39.28 29.73
CA SER A 586 18.58 -38.31 29.89
C SER A 586 17.18 -38.87 29.69
N ILE A 587 16.98 -39.81 28.76
CA ILE A 587 15.69 -40.49 28.57
C ILE A 587 15.39 -41.38 29.76
N PHE A 588 16.38 -42.17 30.20
CA PHE A 588 16.18 -43.17 31.23
C PHE A 588 16.02 -42.58 32.64
N LEU A 589 16.54 -41.38 32.90
CA LEU A 589 16.21 -40.59 34.10
C LEU A 589 14.71 -40.25 34.19
N ASP A 590 14.02 -40.14 33.04
CA ASP A 590 12.59 -39.80 32.96
C ASP A 590 11.71 -41.00 32.62
N ALA A 591 12.28 -42.17 32.33
CA ALA A 591 11.54 -43.29 31.75
C ALA A 591 10.44 -43.81 32.68
N GLU A 592 10.72 -43.93 33.98
CA GLU A 592 9.72 -44.39 34.95
C GLU A 592 8.60 -43.35 35.13
N THR A 593 8.96 -42.07 35.26
CA THR A 593 8.01 -40.99 35.61
C THR A 593 7.20 -40.46 34.43
N LYS A 594 7.81 -40.34 33.23
CA LYS A 594 7.17 -39.77 32.03
C LYS A 594 6.69 -40.83 31.05
N LEU A 595 7.34 -42.00 30.98
CA LEU A 595 7.01 -43.06 29.99
C LEU A 595 6.30 -44.27 30.61
N ASN A 596 6.26 -44.37 31.94
CA ASN A 596 5.84 -45.57 32.69
C ASN A 596 6.66 -46.80 32.27
N TYR A 597 7.96 -46.63 32.03
CA TYR A 597 8.87 -47.71 31.65
C TYR A 597 9.87 -47.98 32.78
N LYS A 598 9.84 -49.20 33.32
CA LYS A 598 10.81 -49.63 34.35
C LYS A 598 12.11 -50.03 33.66
N VAL A 599 13.17 -49.30 33.96
CA VAL A 599 14.52 -49.54 33.44
C VAL A 599 14.99 -50.95 33.80
N LYS A 600 15.50 -51.68 32.80
CA LYS A 600 16.08 -53.03 32.92
C LYS A 600 17.42 -53.11 32.20
N SER A 601 18.30 -52.15 32.48
CA SER A 601 19.62 -52.05 31.85
C SER A 601 20.68 -52.74 32.70
N GLU A 602 21.63 -53.44 32.07
CA GLU A 602 22.84 -53.92 32.73
C GLU A 602 23.74 -52.76 33.20
N LEU A 603 23.52 -51.56 32.66
CA LEU A 603 24.23 -50.33 33.01
C LEU A 603 23.38 -49.40 33.90
N GLN A 604 22.39 -49.92 34.62
CA GLN A 604 21.48 -49.09 35.41
C GLN A 604 22.18 -48.20 36.44
N ASP A 605 23.30 -48.64 37.01
CA ASP A 605 24.10 -47.86 37.96
C ASP A 605 24.75 -46.62 37.32
N TYR A 606 24.93 -46.59 36.00
CA TYR A 606 25.48 -45.46 35.25
C TYR A 606 24.44 -44.38 34.94
N ILE A 607 23.14 -44.70 35.02
CA ILE A 607 22.03 -43.77 34.75
C ILE A 607 21.83 -42.88 35.98
N GLN A 608 22.44 -41.70 35.95
CA GLN A 608 22.41 -40.79 37.09
C GLN A 608 22.35 -39.31 36.67
N PRO A 609 21.80 -38.43 37.51
CA PRO A 609 21.86 -36.99 37.32
C PRO A 609 23.31 -36.46 37.17
N PHE A 610 23.50 -35.35 36.48
CA PHE A 610 24.80 -34.68 36.35
C PHE A 610 25.10 -33.84 37.59
N LYS A 611 25.52 -34.49 38.68
CA LYS A 611 25.81 -33.85 39.97
C LYS A 611 27.04 -32.95 39.92
N THR A 612 28.17 -33.48 39.47
CA THR A 612 29.41 -32.71 39.31
C THR A 612 29.95 -32.82 37.89
N PRO A 613 30.44 -31.72 37.28
CA PRO A 613 30.90 -31.74 35.89
C PRO A 613 32.04 -32.74 35.62
N ILE A 614 32.96 -32.90 36.58
CA ILE A 614 34.13 -33.79 36.44
C ILE A 614 33.73 -35.27 36.52
N GLU A 615 32.85 -35.62 37.46
CA GLU A 615 32.33 -36.99 37.59
C GLU A 615 31.52 -37.39 36.36
N ALA A 616 30.62 -36.51 35.91
CA ALA A 616 29.81 -36.75 34.72
C ALA A 616 30.70 -37.00 33.49
N LYS A 617 31.75 -36.18 33.29
CA LYS A 617 32.72 -36.39 32.23
C LYS A 617 33.42 -37.74 32.34
N LYS A 618 34.01 -38.07 33.50
CA LYS A 618 34.70 -39.36 33.70
C LYS A 618 33.79 -40.55 33.44
N ARG A 619 32.53 -40.47 33.87
CA ARG A 619 31.51 -41.49 33.63
C ARG A 619 31.23 -41.63 32.15
N PHE A 620 31.05 -40.53 31.43
CA PHE A 620 30.79 -40.53 29.99
C PHE A 620 31.99 -41.07 29.21
N ASP A 621 33.22 -40.65 29.54
CA ASP A 621 34.44 -41.17 28.94
C ASP A 621 34.54 -42.70 29.11
N SER A 622 34.17 -43.22 30.30
CA SER A 622 34.18 -44.67 30.57
C SER A 622 33.15 -45.48 29.78
N LEU A 623 32.12 -44.82 29.25
CA LEU A 623 31.10 -45.40 28.39
C LEU A 623 31.45 -45.23 26.90
N ILE A 624 31.99 -44.07 26.51
CA ILE A 624 32.31 -43.72 25.12
C ILE A 624 33.42 -44.59 24.54
N TYR A 625 34.42 -44.96 25.34
CA TYR A 625 35.57 -45.73 24.87
C TYR A 625 35.41 -47.25 25.04
N ASP A 626 34.26 -47.73 25.51
CA ASP A 626 33.98 -49.15 25.78
C ASP A 626 32.88 -49.66 24.83
N GLN A 627 33.26 -50.47 23.84
CA GLN A 627 32.35 -50.92 22.79
C GLN A 627 31.25 -51.84 23.30
N ASP A 628 31.53 -52.69 24.31
CA ASP A 628 30.54 -53.59 24.87
C ASP A 628 29.45 -52.78 25.61
N LYS A 629 29.85 -51.73 26.33
CA LYS A 629 28.89 -50.83 26.98
C LYS A 629 28.08 -50.02 25.97
N LEU A 630 28.69 -49.53 24.88
CA LEU A 630 27.95 -48.86 23.82
C LEU A 630 26.90 -49.78 23.19
N ALA A 631 27.21 -51.05 22.96
CA ALA A 631 26.26 -52.03 22.45
C ALA A 631 25.07 -52.24 23.40
N ILE A 632 25.30 -52.23 24.72
CA ILE A 632 24.22 -52.29 25.72
C ILE A 632 23.35 -51.02 25.67
N ILE A 633 23.95 -49.83 25.61
CA ILE A 633 23.22 -48.55 25.50
C ILE A 633 22.32 -48.53 24.26
N GLU A 634 22.86 -49.00 23.13
CA GLU A 634 22.12 -49.12 21.88
C GLU A 634 20.94 -50.09 21.99
N LYS A 635 21.15 -51.24 22.64
CA LYS A 635 20.10 -52.23 22.91
C LYS A 635 19.01 -51.67 23.82
N ASP A 636 19.37 -50.96 24.89
CA ASP A 636 18.43 -50.33 25.81
C ASP A 636 17.47 -49.37 25.07
N LEU A 637 17.99 -48.57 24.13
CA LEU A 637 17.18 -47.66 23.32
C LEU A 637 16.25 -48.40 22.34
N VAL A 638 16.70 -49.53 21.78
CA VAL A 638 15.86 -50.40 20.93
C VAL A 638 14.75 -51.05 21.74
N ASP A 639 15.06 -51.59 22.91
CA ASP A 639 14.08 -52.20 23.82
C ASP A 639 13.02 -51.19 24.28
N LEU A 640 13.43 -49.94 24.52
CA LEU A 640 12.52 -48.83 24.79
C LEU A 640 11.64 -48.49 23.58
N ASP A 641 12.20 -48.40 22.37
CA ASP A 641 11.45 -48.13 21.14
C ASP A 641 10.36 -49.19 20.88
N GLU A 642 10.69 -50.47 21.08
CA GLU A 642 9.73 -51.56 20.98
C GLU A 642 8.60 -51.47 22.02
N TYR A 643 8.93 -51.08 23.25
CA TYR A 643 7.94 -50.84 24.29
C TYR A 643 6.99 -49.69 23.91
N LEU A 644 7.55 -48.57 23.42
CA LEU A 644 6.77 -47.41 22.98
C LEU A 644 5.83 -47.75 21.81
N PHE A 645 6.31 -48.56 20.86
CA PHE A 645 5.49 -49.09 19.78
C PHE A 645 4.30 -49.92 20.31
N LYS A 646 4.55 -50.87 21.23
CA LYS A 646 3.50 -51.71 21.86
C LYS A 646 2.47 -50.88 22.64
N MET A 647 2.90 -49.79 23.25
CA MET A 647 2.04 -48.90 24.06
C MET A 647 1.36 -47.79 23.24
N ASN A 648 1.54 -47.76 21.91
CA ASN A 648 1.06 -46.69 21.03
C ASN A 648 1.52 -45.28 21.48
N LYS A 649 2.75 -45.18 21.97
CA LYS A 649 3.40 -43.93 22.39
C LYS A 649 4.46 -43.54 21.37
N PHE A 650 4.65 -42.25 21.14
CA PHE A 650 5.73 -41.71 20.32
C PHE A 650 6.51 -40.68 21.12
N VAL A 651 7.81 -40.84 21.26
CA VAL A 651 8.67 -39.95 22.04
C VAL A 651 9.46 -39.05 21.11
N PHE A 652 9.29 -37.74 21.29
CA PHE A 652 10.17 -36.72 20.75
C PHE A 652 11.15 -36.25 21.81
N VAL A 653 12.44 -36.38 21.53
CA VAL A 653 13.48 -35.84 22.40
C VAL A 653 13.87 -34.43 21.96
N LEU A 654 13.96 -33.52 22.90
CA LEU A 654 14.12 -32.08 22.66
C LEU A 654 15.52 -31.62 23.05
N TYR A 655 16.19 -30.94 22.13
CA TYR A 655 17.47 -30.24 22.35
C TYR A 655 17.24 -28.75 22.07
N ASP A 656 17.26 -27.89 23.10
CA ASP A 656 17.17 -26.43 22.97
C ASP A 656 18.34 -25.77 23.70
N GLN A 657 18.60 -24.50 23.38
CA GLN A 657 19.66 -23.69 23.99
C GLN A 657 21.09 -24.27 23.87
N LEU A 658 21.37 -25.01 22.80
CA LEU A 658 22.73 -25.49 22.49
C LEU A 658 23.74 -24.32 22.42
N ASP A 659 23.28 -23.13 22.06
CA ASP A 659 24.06 -21.90 21.97
C ASP A 659 24.47 -21.33 23.33
N ASN A 660 23.71 -21.60 24.38
CA ASN A 660 24.06 -21.21 25.74
C ASN A 660 25.10 -22.16 26.36
N LEU A 661 25.17 -23.40 25.89
CA LEU A 661 26.04 -24.44 26.45
C LEU A 661 27.33 -24.64 25.67
N ILE A 662 27.29 -24.44 24.35
CA ILE A 662 28.40 -24.71 23.44
C ILE A 662 28.81 -23.42 22.75
N LYS A 663 30.08 -23.04 22.93
CA LYS A 663 30.65 -21.85 22.29
C LYS A 663 30.60 -21.98 20.76
N PRO A 664 30.21 -20.93 20.01
CA PRO A 664 30.04 -20.97 18.55
C PRO A 664 31.21 -21.58 17.76
N ASN A 665 32.45 -21.40 18.22
CA ASN A 665 33.65 -21.92 17.56
C ASN A 665 33.77 -23.45 17.60
N PHE A 666 33.05 -24.12 18.51
CA PHE A 666 33.07 -25.58 18.67
C PHE A 666 31.83 -26.26 18.09
N TRP A 667 30.90 -25.50 17.51
CA TRP A 667 29.65 -26.04 16.98
C TRP A 667 29.86 -27.06 15.87
N ARG A 668 30.88 -26.84 15.04
CA ARG A 668 31.20 -27.75 13.93
C ARG A 668 31.58 -29.14 14.47
N GLU A 669 32.43 -29.19 15.49
CA GLU A 669 32.93 -30.43 16.08
C GLU A 669 31.92 -31.10 17.02
N THR A 670 31.02 -30.33 17.64
CA THR A 670 30.12 -30.85 18.68
C THR A 670 28.68 -31.04 18.22
N VAL A 671 28.08 -30.08 17.51
CA VAL A 671 26.66 -30.11 17.10
C VAL A 671 26.47 -30.88 15.79
N SER A 672 27.43 -30.83 14.85
CA SER A 672 27.32 -31.62 13.60
C SER A 672 27.18 -33.13 13.87
N PRO A 673 27.97 -33.74 14.79
CA PRO A 673 27.79 -35.15 15.15
C PRO A 673 26.43 -35.48 15.78
N LEU A 674 25.79 -34.54 16.50
CA LEU A 674 24.41 -34.72 16.99
C LEU A 674 23.41 -34.81 15.84
N ILE A 675 23.54 -33.91 14.85
CA ILE A 675 22.69 -33.88 13.67
C ILE A 675 22.89 -35.16 12.84
N ASP A 676 24.13 -35.58 12.64
CA ASP A 676 24.47 -36.80 11.92
C ASP A 676 23.95 -38.05 12.64
N TYR A 677 24.04 -38.11 13.98
CA TYR A 677 23.46 -39.19 14.78
C TYR A 677 21.95 -39.32 14.56
N TRP A 678 21.20 -38.22 14.60
CA TRP A 678 19.74 -38.25 14.40
C TRP A 678 19.34 -38.50 12.96
N TRP A 679 20.15 -38.04 12.00
CA TRP A 679 19.99 -38.39 10.59
C TRP A 679 20.11 -39.90 10.37
N ASP A 680 21.18 -40.52 10.88
CA ASP A 680 21.40 -41.97 10.79
C ASP A 680 20.30 -42.76 11.54
N SER A 681 19.71 -42.17 12.58
CA SER A 681 18.69 -42.80 13.42
C SER A 681 17.25 -42.73 12.87
N LEU A 682 16.99 -41.99 11.78
CA LEU A 682 15.64 -41.82 11.20
C LEU A 682 14.93 -43.14 10.85
N ASN A 683 15.71 -44.13 10.43
CA ASN A 683 15.23 -45.48 10.10
C ASN A 683 15.49 -46.50 11.22
N ARG A 684 16.29 -46.14 12.22
CA ARG A 684 16.66 -47.00 13.35
C ARG A 684 15.51 -47.16 14.33
N PHE A 685 14.88 -46.06 14.70
CA PHE A 685 13.80 -46.03 15.68
C PHE A 685 12.45 -45.79 15.01
N LYS A 686 11.42 -46.52 15.44
CA LYS A 686 10.05 -46.39 14.93
C LYS A 686 9.28 -45.30 15.66
N ASN A 687 9.48 -45.19 16.97
CA ASN A 687 8.69 -44.41 17.90
C ASN A 687 9.51 -43.41 18.73
N ILE A 688 10.83 -43.32 18.50
CA ILE A 688 11.71 -42.30 19.08
C ILE A 688 12.26 -41.42 17.96
N ALA A 689 12.13 -40.09 18.09
CA ALA A 689 12.74 -39.13 17.16
C ALA A 689 13.14 -37.84 17.87
N ALA A 690 13.93 -36.98 17.23
CA ALA A 690 14.38 -35.72 17.82
C ALA A 690 13.65 -34.47 17.31
N LYS A 691 13.75 -33.42 18.11
CA LYS A 691 13.58 -32.02 17.71
C LYS A 691 14.76 -31.21 18.25
N ILE A 692 15.64 -30.82 17.36
CA ILE A 692 16.84 -30.03 17.67
C ILE A 692 16.55 -28.59 17.28
N PHE A 693 16.47 -27.71 18.26
CA PHE A 693 16.26 -26.28 18.08
C PHE A 693 17.60 -25.61 17.82
N ILE A 694 17.73 -25.02 16.64
CA ILE A 694 18.97 -24.42 16.17
C ILE A 694 18.73 -22.98 15.71
N ARG A 695 19.70 -22.13 16.02
CA ARG A 695 19.77 -20.77 15.53
C ARG A 695 20.19 -20.71 14.07
N THR A 696 19.48 -19.96 13.24
CA THR A 696 19.75 -19.84 11.79
C THR A 696 21.20 -19.42 11.51
N ASP A 697 21.70 -18.47 12.28
CA ASP A 697 23.07 -17.96 12.17
C ASP A 697 24.15 -18.98 12.54
N LEU A 698 23.91 -19.80 13.56
CA LEU A 698 24.86 -20.83 13.99
C LEU A 698 24.79 -22.07 13.10
N TYR A 699 23.62 -22.36 12.53
CA TYR A 699 23.46 -23.41 11.52
C TYR A 699 24.38 -23.18 10.31
N ASN A 700 24.50 -21.92 9.86
CA ASN A 700 25.38 -21.57 8.74
C ASN A 700 26.87 -21.78 9.04
N ARG A 701 27.27 -21.88 10.32
CA ARG A 701 28.65 -22.17 10.72
C ARG A 701 28.99 -23.66 10.71
N LEU A 702 28.01 -24.55 10.49
CA LEU A 702 28.22 -25.99 10.37
C LEU A 702 28.87 -26.40 9.03
N ASN A 703 29.29 -25.43 8.20
CA ASN A 703 29.85 -25.64 6.86
C ASN A 703 30.95 -26.73 6.83
N GLY A 704 30.60 -27.86 6.24
CA GLY A 704 31.43 -29.07 6.14
C GLY A 704 30.62 -30.36 6.05
N THR A 705 29.38 -30.39 6.53
CA THR A 705 28.39 -31.44 6.24
C THR A 705 27.54 -31.03 5.05
N ASN A 706 27.00 -31.99 4.28
CA ASN A 706 26.09 -31.76 3.16
C ASN A 706 24.80 -31.03 3.61
N THR A 707 24.85 -29.74 3.95
CA THR A 707 23.72 -28.97 4.51
C THR A 707 22.51 -28.93 3.58
N THR A 708 22.73 -29.09 2.28
CA THR A 708 21.69 -29.30 1.25
C THR A 708 20.87 -30.57 1.47
N ARG A 709 21.45 -31.64 2.06
CA ARG A 709 20.71 -32.88 2.36
C ARG A 709 19.69 -32.69 3.48
N LEU A 710 19.89 -31.71 4.36
CA LEU A 710 19.09 -31.45 5.55
C LEU A 710 17.89 -30.53 5.29
N GLU A 711 17.79 -29.89 4.12
CA GLU A 711 16.70 -28.96 3.78
C GLU A 711 15.31 -29.59 3.99
N ASN A 712 15.18 -30.88 3.65
CA ASN A 712 13.94 -31.63 3.81
C ASN A 712 13.64 -32.02 5.26
N ASN A 713 14.54 -31.79 6.21
CA ASN A 713 14.39 -32.16 7.62
C ASN A 713 14.17 -30.93 8.52
N ILE A 714 14.21 -29.73 7.94
CA ILE A 714 14.06 -28.47 8.64
C ILE A 714 12.58 -28.04 8.71
N ILE A 715 12.19 -27.55 9.88
CA ILE A 715 11.02 -26.70 10.15
C ILE A 715 11.55 -25.29 10.41
N ASN A 716 11.38 -24.42 9.43
CA ASN A 716 11.75 -23.02 9.57
C ASN A 716 10.62 -22.28 10.33
N ILE A 717 10.96 -21.57 11.40
CA ILE A 717 10.01 -20.79 12.21
C ILE A 717 10.32 -19.28 12.17
N GLU A 718 10.75 -18.74 11.03
CA GLU A 718 10.90 -17.29 10.82
C GLU A 718 9.56 -16.58 10.72
N TRP A 719 9.39 -15.46 11.42
CA TRP A 719 8.14 -14.70 11.43
C TRP A 719 7.85 -14.05 10.07
N SER A 720 6.66 -14.30 9.52
CA SER A 720 6.13 -13.51 8.41
C SER A 720 5.51 -12.20 8.89
N ARG A 721 5.33 -11.24 7.98
CA ARG A 721 4.63 -9.97 8.24
C ARG A 721 3.23 -10.20 8.83
N GLU A 722 2.44 -11.05 8.17
CA GLU A 722 1.07 -11.36 8.57
C GLU A 722 1.05 -12.07 9.94
N GLU A 723 2.02 -12.95 10.21
CA GLU A 723 2.15 -13.62 11.51
C GLU A 723 2.46 -12.63 12.64
N VAL A 724 3.36 -11.66 12.44
CA VAL A 724 3.66 -10.63 13.45
C VAL A 724 2.42 -9.81 13.79
N TYR A 725 1.68 -9.33 12.78
CA TYR A 725 0.48 -8.53 13.00
C TYR A 725 -0.65 -9.35 13.62
N ALA A 726 -0.87 -10.58 13.16
CA ALA A 726 -1.86 -11.46 13.74
C ALA A 726 -1.53 -11.85 15.18
N TYR A 727 -0.25 -12.08 15.50
CA TYR A 727 0.21 -12.32 16.87
C TYR A 727 -0.05 -11.10 17.76
N PHE A 728 0.28 -9.90 17.28
CA PHE A 728 -0.01 -8.67 18.01
C PHE A 728 -1.50 -8.52 18.35
N PHE A 729 -2.39 -8.74 17.38
CA PHE A 729 -3.82 -8.72 17.66
C PHE A 729 -4.27 -9.88 18.56
N LYS A 730 -3.62 -11.05 18.48
CA LYS A 730 -3.88 -12.14 19.43
C LYS A 730 -3.60 -11.72 20.87
N LEU A 731 -2.54 -10.95 21.13
CA LEU A 731 -2.26 -10.40 22.46
C LEU A 731 -3.41 -9.53 22.97
N ILE A 732 -4.01 -8.74 22.09
CA ILE A 732 -5.18 -7.91 22.43
C ILE A 732 -6.43 -8.79 22.65
N PHE A 733 -6.62 -9.79 21.79
CA PHE A 733 -7.79 -10.68 21.84
C PHE A 733 -7.77 -11.69 22.99
N ALA A 734 -6.61 -11.96 23.58
CA ALA A 734 -6.50 -12.79 24.77
C ALA A 734 -7.26 -12.22 25.97
N ASN A 735 -7.49 -10.90 25.99
CA ASN A 735 -8.37 -10.25 26.96
C ASN A 735 -9.73 -9.94 26.32
N GLU A 736 -10.80 -10.58 26.80
CA GLU A 736 -12.15 -10.44 26.20
C GLU A 736 -12.71 -9.00 26.30
N GLN A 737 -12.34 -8.22 27.33
CA GLN A 737 -12.73 -6.81 27.41
C GLN A 737 -12.06 -5.99 26.31
N SER A 738 -10.76 -6.20 26.07
CA SER A 738 -10.01 -5.53 25.00
C SER A 738 -10.48 -5.96 23.61
N LYS A 739 -10.80 -7.24 23.43
CA LYS A 739 -11.39 -7.76 22.19
C LYS A 739 -12.72 -7.08 21.88
N THR A 740 -13.64 -7.06 22.85
CA THR A 740 -14.94 -6.41 22.71
C THR A 740 -14.77 -4.92 22.41
N ALA A 741 -13.91 -4.25 23.17
CA ALA A 741 -13.64 -2.83 22.99
C ALA A 741 -13.04 -2.49 21.62
N LEU A 742 -12.18 -3.36 21.05
CA LEU A 742 -11.62 -3.14 19.73
C LEU A 742 -12.70 -3.26 18.64
N PHE A 743 -13.57 -4.25 18.72
CA PHE A 743 -14.69 -4.38 17.78
C PHE A 743 -15.69 -3.23 17.92
N ASP A 744 -15.99 -2.79 19.14
CA ASP A 744 -16.86 -1.63 19.36
C ASP A 744 -16.22 -0.36 18.82
N PHE A 745 -14.91 -0.19 18.99
CA PHE A 745 -14.16 0.91 18.39
C PHE A 745 -14.25 0.86 16.86
N MET A 746 -14.05 -0.31 16.26
CA MET A 746 -14.16 -0.52 14.81
C MET A 746 -15.57 -0.24 14.26
N ASN A 747 -16.61 -0.62 14.99
CA ASN A 747 -17.99 -0.29 14.66
C ASN A 747 -18.23 1.23 14.75
N GLN A 748 -17.66 1.89 15.76
CA GLN A 748 -17.84 3.32 15.94
C GLN A 748 -17.13 4.16 14.87
N ILE A 749 -15.96 3.75 14.36
CA ILE A 749 -15.27 4.48 13.27
C ILE A 749 -15.97 4.32 11.91
N ASP A 750 -16.92 3.37 11.80
CA ASP A 750 -17.81 3.16 10.64
C ASP A 750 -17.06 3.09 9.29
N ARG A 751 -15.95 2.34 9.30
CA ARG A 751 -15.08 2.09 8.12
C ARG A 751 -15.31 0.72 7.48
N TYR A 752 -15.93 -0.20 8.22
CA TYR A 752 -16.09 -1.60 7.82
C TYR A 752 -17.55 -2.02 8.01
N ASP A 753 -18.06 -2.85 7.11
CA ASP A 753 -19.44 -3.32 7.20
C ASP A 753 -19.63 -4.31 8.35
N GLU A 754 -20.87 -4.41 8.85
CA GLU A 754 -21.24 -5.32 9.93
C GLU A 754 -21.01 -6.79 9.55
N THR A 755 -21.04 -7.11 8.25
CA THR A 755 -20.84 -8.49 7.76
C THR A 755 -19.40 -8.95 8.00
N PHE A 756 -18.41 -8.11 7.69
CA PHE A 756 -17.00 -8.35 7.99
C PHE A 756 -16.80 -8.57 9.50
N VAL A 757 -17.31 -7.67 10.32
CA VAL A 757 -17.15 -7.74 11.78
C VAL A 757 -17.73 -9.04 12.35
N ASN A 758 -18.94 -9.41 11.93
CA ASN A 758 -19.61 -10.63 12.39
C ASN A 758 -18.92 -11.91 11.91
N ASN A 759 -18.47 -11.94 10.65
CA ASN A 759 -17.72 -13.09 10.12
C ASN A 759 -16.39 -13.28 10.85
N THR A 760 -15.67 -12.19 11.13
CA THR A 760 -14.39 -12.25 11.83
C THR A 760 -14.57 -12.70 13.29
N LYS A 761 -15.61 -12.22 14.00
CA LYS A 761 -15.93 -12.72 15.35
C LYS A 761 -16.14 -14.24 15.37
N LYS A 762 -16.98 -14.76 14.47
CA LYS A 762 -17.24 -16.21 14.33
C LYS A 762 -15.97 -16.99 13.97
N TYR A 763 -15.09 -16.41 13.15
CA TYR A 763 -13.82 -17.04 12.81
C TYR A 763 -12.89 -17.12 14.03
N LEU A 764 -12.75 -16.04 14.80
CA LEU A 764 -11.88 -15.99 15.98
C LEU A 764 -12.26 -17.03 17.04
N GLU A 765 -13.56 -17.21 17.30
CA GLU A 765 -14.09 -18.21 18.22
C GLU A 765 -13.68 -19.65 17.86
N ARG A 766 -13.56 -19.94 16.56
CA ARG A 766 -13.18 -21.27 16.05
C ARG A 766 -11.68 -21.49 15.93
N ASN A 767 -10.89 -20.42 15.98
CA ASN A 767 -9.46 -20.41 15.65
C ASN A 767 -8.59 -19.84 16.77
N ASN A 768 -8.95 -20.10 18.04
CA ASN A 768 -8.16 -19.70 19.22
C ASN A 768 -7.80 -18.20 19.23
N ASN A 769 -8.75 -17.34 18.87
CA ASN A 769 -8.57 -15.89 18.77
C ASN A 769 -7.41 -15.45 17.85
N GLN A 770 -7.06 -16.25 16.83
CA GLN A 770 -6.12 -15.86 15.77
C GLN A 770 -6.81 -15.36 14.53
N LEU A 771 -6.33 -14.23 14.00
CA LEU A 771 -6.74 -13.74 12.69
C LEU A 771 -6.26 -14.68 11.60
N LYS A 772 -7.02 -14.70 10.50
CA LYS A 772 -6.60 -15.34 9.27
C LYS A 772 -5.41 -14.57 8.68
N LEU A 773 -4.40 -15.29 8.20
CA LEU A 773 -3.17 -14.72 7.66
C LEU A 773 -3.34 -14.19 6.22
N LEU A 774 -4.36 -13.35 6.01
CA LEU A 774 -4.63 -12.67 4.76
C LEU A 774 -4.65 -11.15 4.97
N ARG A 775 -4.08 -10.40 4.03
CA ARG A 775 -4.02 -8.93 4.11
C ARG A 775 -5.39 -8.30 4.30
N ASN A 776 -6.40 -8.70 3.54
CA ASN A 776 -7.76 -8.17 3.63
C ASN A 776 -8.44 -8.42 4.99
N GLU A 777 -7.95 -9.40 5.76
CA GLU A 777 -8.46 -9.73 7.10
C GLU A 777 -7.72 -8.95 8.20
N ILE A 778 -6.41 -8.71 8.04
CA ILE A 778 -5.55 -8.06 9.03
C ILE A 778 -5.48 -6.53 8.86
N GLU A 779 -5.45 -6.04 7.62
CA GLU A 779 -5.33 -4.62 7.29
C GLU A 779 -6.45 -3.75 7.92
N PRO A 780 -7.71 -4.21 8.04
CA PRO A 780 -8.74 -3.49 8.80
C PRO A 780 -8.38 -3.23 10.27
N PHE A 781 -7.80 -4.22 10.95
CA PHE A 781 -7.35 -4.07 12.33
C PHE A 781 -6.13 -3.15 12.42
N MET A 782 -5.14 -3.32 11.53
CA MET A 782 -3.98 -2.43 11.45
C MET A 782 -4.40 -0.97 11.22
N THR A 783 -5.36 -0.73 10.33
CA THR A 783 -5.89 0.60 10.02
C THR A 783 -6.65 1.21 11.19
N SER A 784 -7.44 0.41 11.90
CA SER A 784 -8.18 0.85 13.08
C SER A 784 -7.26 1.12 14.26
N PHE A 785 -6.17 0.36 14.38
CA PHE A 785 -5.23 0.48 15.49
C PHE A 785 -4.21 1.59 15.27
N PHE A 786 -3.59 1.68 14.09
CA PHE A 786 -2.47 2.60 13.82
C PHE A 786 -2.79 3.74 12.85
N GLY A 787 -3.99 3.75 12.26
CA GLY A 787 -4.38 4.66 11.18
C GLY A 787 -4.15 4.06 9.80
N LYS A 788 -4.78 4.64 8.76
CA LYS A 788 -4.68 4.17 7.37
C LYS A 788 -3.29 4.39 6.76
N GLU A 789 -2.68 5.52 7.11
CA GLU A 789 -1.48 6.04 6.48
C GLU A 789 -0.53 6.60 7.53
N VAL A 790 0.76 6.39 7.30
CA VAL A 790 1.82 7.06 8.04
C VAL A 790 2.26 8.25 7.21
N ARG A 791 2.25 9.43 7.83
CA ARG A 791 2.63 10.69 7.19
C ARG A 791 3.77 11.32 7.96
N SER A 792 4.62 12.06 7.27
CA SER A 792 5.65 12.88 7.91
C SER A 792 5.00 14.05 8.65
N ASN A 793 5.76 14.71 9.53
CA ASN A 793 5.29 15.92 10.22
C ASN A 793 4.87 17.04 9.27
N ASN A 794 5.33 17.00 8.01
CA ASN A 794 5.05 18.02 6.99
C ASN A 794 3.91 17.59 6.05
N GLY A 795 3.25 16.44 6.30
CA GLY A 795 2.10 15.96 5.52
C GLY A 795 2.40 14.86 4.49
N GLY A 796 3.67 14.71 4.10
CA GLY A 796 4.13 13.76 3.09
C GLY A 796 3.83 12.29 3.42
N PHE A 797 3.27 11.56 2.46
CA PHE A 797 2.90 10.16 2.60
C PHE A 797 4.14 9.25 2.69
N LEU A 798 4.29 8.53 3.81
CA LEU A 798 5.39 7.57 4.04
C LEU A 798 4.98 6.13 3.76
N GLY A 799 3.71 5.88 3.45
CA GLY A 799 3.16 4.54 3.20
C GLY A 799 1.88 4.26 4.00
N LYS A 800 1.16 3.20 3.60
CA LYS A 800 0.08 2.66 4.44
C LYS A 800 0.68 2.06 5.70
N SER A 801 0.01 2.15 6.84
CA SER A 801 0.54 1.62 8.11
C SER A 801 0.91 0.14 8.02
N PHE A 802 0.10 -0.65 7.30
CA PHE A 802 0.35 -2.07 7.05
C PHE A 802 1.72 -2.33 6.38
N ASP A 803 2.08 -1.51 5.39
CA ASP A 803 3.34 -1.67 4.65
C ASP A 803 4.50 -0.95 5.37
N TRP A 804 4.22 0.20 6.00
CA TRP A 804 5.21 1.02 6.69
C TRP A 804 5.88 0.29 7.85
N PHE A 805 5.11 -0.41 8.70
CA PHE A 805 5.69 -1.19 9.80
C PHE A 805 6.60 -2.29 9.27
N TYR A 806 6.21 -2.97 8.19
CA TYR A 806 7.02 -4.02 7.58
C TYR A 806 8.35 -3.46 7.06
N PHE A 807 8.30 -2.41 6.24
CA PHE A 807 9.51 -1.80 5.68
C PHE A 807 10.45 -1.22 6.74
N ASN A 808 9.93 -0.68 7.84
CA ASN A 808 10.77 -0.06 8.88
C ASN A 808 11.36 -1.05 9.89
N LEU A 809 10.83 -2.28 9.97
CA LEU A 809 11.17 -3.25 11.01
C LEU A 809 11.65 -4.60 10.46
N THR A 810 11.66 -4.77 9.14
CA THR A 810 12.26 -5.92 8.47
C THR A 810 13.79 -5.90 8.62
N ASN A 811 14.37 -7.09 8.63
CA ASN A 811 15.82 -7.28 8.57
C ASN A 811 16.36 -6.77 7.22
N ALA A 812 17.68 -6.66 7.11
CA ALA A 812 18.32 -6.15 5.90
C ALA A 812 18.01 -6.98 4.63
N ASP A 813 17.62 -8.25 4.80
CA ASP A 813 17.21 -9.16 3.71
C ASP A 813 15.83 -8.82 3.11
N GLN A 814 15.03 -7.99 3.78
CA GLN A 814 13.63 -7.69 3.44
C GLN A 814 12.72 -8.93 3.31
N GLN A 815 13.12 -10.06 3.90
CA GLN A 815 12.36 -11.31 3.87
C GLN A 815 11.82 -11.68 5.25
N SER A 816 12.55 -11.31 6.30
CA SER A 816 12.19 -11.62 7.68
C SER A 816 11.93 -10.34 8.49
N ILE A 817 11.02 -10.42 9.46
CA ILE A 817 10.72 -9.32 10.38
C ILE A 817 10.91 -9.79 11.82
N SER A 818 11.62 -8.98 12.61
CA SER A 818 11.77 -9.28 14.03
C SER A 818 10.56 -8.78 14.82
N LEU A 819 9.99 -9.67 15.63
CA LEU A 819 8.85 -9.36 16.48
C LEU A 819 9.20 -8.36 17.61
N ARG A 820 10.44 -8.39 18.13
CA ARG A 820 10.86 -7.56 19.26
C ARG A 820 10.86 -6.05 18.93
N PRO A 821 11.50 -5.57 17.84
CA PRO A 821 11.41 -4.16 17.44
C PRO A 821 9.99 -3.65 17.28
N PHE A 822 9.10 -4.47 16.70
CA PHE A 822 7.68 -4.12 16.54
C PHE A 822 7.00 -3.91 17.89
N ILE A 823 7.16 -4.86 18.83
CA ILE A 823 6.54 -4.74 20.16
C ILE A 823 7.18 -3.62 20.99
N ASN A 824 8.50 -3.43 20.93
CA ASN A 824 9.18 -2.34 21.64
C ASN A 824 8.68 -0.97 21.16
N LEU A 825 8.55 -0.80 19.84
CA LEU A 825 8.04 0.44 19.24
C LEU A 825 6.61 0.75 19.71
N ILE A 826 5.75 -0.27 19.76
CA ILE A 826 4.38 -0.12 20.25
C ILE A 826 4.38 0.17 21.74
N ASN A 827 5.15 -0.58 22.53
CA ASN A 827 5.21 -0.45 23.99
C ASN A 827 5.63 0.97 24.42
N GLY A 828 6.60 1.58 23.73
CA GLY A 828 7.01 2.96 24.00
C GLY A 828 6.00 4.02 23.55
N SER A 829 5.10 3.69 22.61
CA SER A 829 3.99 4.59 22.22
C SER A 829 2.81 4.60 23.19
N ILE A 830 2.66 3.58 24.04
CA ILE A 830 1.45 3.41 24.86
C ILE A 830 1.29 4.53 25.88
N ASP A 831 2.35 4.93 26.57
CA ASP A 831 2.25 5.93 27.65
C ASP A 831 1.80 7.30 27.10
N GLU A 832 2.38 7.73 25.99
CA GLU A 832 2.02 8.99 25.33
C GLU A 832 0.60 8.93 24.76
N ALA A 833 0.21 7.79 24.19
CA ALA A 833 -1.15 7.58 23.68
C ALA A 833 -2.21 7.58 24.80
N ILE A 834 -1.91 7.05 25.99
CA ILE A 834 -2.82 7.10 27.16
C ILE A 834 -2.95 8.53 27.70
N LYS A 835 -1.84 9.28 27.76
CA LYS A 835 -1.82 10.69 28.22
C LYS A 835 -2.61 11.62 27.30
N ASP A 836 -2.80 11.24 26.03
CA ASP A 836 -3.57 12.04 25.06
C ASP A 836 -5.06 12.11 25.42
N SER A 837 -5.53 13.27 25.87
CA SER A 837 -6.94 13.49 26.20
C SER A 837 -7.83 13.87 24.99
N THR A 838 -7.30 13.79 23.75
CA THR A 838 -8.04 14.12 22.53
C THR A 838 -9.29 13.26 22.38
N LYS A 839 -10.47 13.89 22.39
CA LYS A 839 -11.77 13.19 22.32
C LYS A 839 -12.10 12.60 20.95
N ASN A 840 -11.55 13.15 19.85
CA ASN A 840 -11.79 12.65 18.49
C ASN A 840 -10.77 11.57 18.10
N VAL A 841 -10.90 10.39 18.70
CA VAL A 841 -10.02 9.25 18.43
C VAL A 841 -10.44 8.57 17.11
N GLN A 842 -9.55 8.61 16.12
CA GLN A 842 -9.73 8.00 14.78
C GLN A 842 -8.94 6.69 14.60
N GLN A 843 -8.00 6.43 15.50
CA GLN A 843 -7.20 5.23 15.63
C GLN A 843 -6.70 5.06 17.07
N ILE A 844 -6.33 3.85 17.47
CA ILE A 844 -5.95 3.57 18.86
C ILE A 844 -4.60 4.20 19.24
N ILE A 845 -3.58 4.05 18.40
CA ILE A 845 -2.30 4.73 18.53
C ILE A 845 -2.11 5.61 17.29
N ASN A 846 -2.02 6.92 17.50
CA ASN A 846 -1.75 7.87 16.43
C ASN A 846 -0.29 7.79 15.98
N LEU A 847 -0.04 8.06 14.69
CA LEU A 847 1.30 8.02 14.10
C LEU A 847 2.32 8.86 14.85
N LYS A 848 1.91 10.01 15.41
CA LYS A 848 2.79 10.92 16.14
C LYS A 848 3.53 10.26 17.31
N TYR A 849 3.04 9.12 17.82
CA TYR A 849 3.66 8.35 18.89
C TYR A 849 4.62 7.26 18.40
N TYR A 850 4.17 6.40 17.47
CA TYR A 850 5.02 5.30 16.98
C TYR A 850 6.03 5.75 15.92
N SER A 851 5.81 6.88 15.26
CA SER A 851 6.77 7.44 14.29
C SER A 851 7.68 8.50 14.90
N SER A 852 7.56 8.81 16.20
CA SER A 852 8.41 9.79 16.85
C SER A 852 9.87 9.32 16.85
N ARG A 853 10.81 10.26 16.69
CA ARG A 853 12.24 9.94 16.67
C ARG A 853 12.68 9.29 17.98
N GLU A 854 12.26 9.86 19.11
CA GLU A 854 12.59 9.35 20.45
C GLU A 854 12.10 7.91 20.66
N ASN A 855 10.83 7.62 20.35
CA ASN A 855 10.30 6.27 20.54
C ASN A 855 10.97 5.25 19.60
N ARG A 856 11.27 5.64 18.36
CA ARG A 856 12.03 4.80 17.44
C ARG A 856 13.45 4.53 17.93
N ASP A 857 14.15 5.56 18.39
CA ASP A 857 15.52 5.44 18.91
C ASP A 857 15.54 4.57 20.18
N ASN A 858 14.55 4.70 21.07
CA ASN A 858 14.39 3.87 22.25
C ASN A 858 14.10 2.40 21.89
N ALA A 859 13.21 2.15 20.91
CA ALA A 859 12.88 0.79 20.47
C ALA A 859 14.08 0.06 19.87
N VAL A 860 14.89 0.77 19.07
CA VAL A 860 16.14 0.24 18.50
C VAL A 860 17.20 0.02 19.59
N THR A 861 17.33 0.96 20.53
CA THR A 861 18.30 0.85 21.64
C THR A 861 18.01 -0.36 22.51
N GLN A 862 16.77 -0.57 22.94
CA GLN A 862 16.38 -1.75 23.71
C GLN A 862 16.64 -3.05 22.94
N HIS A 863 16.34 -3.07 21.64
CA HIS A 863 16.61 -4.24 20.80
C HIS A 863 18.12 -4.51 20.70
N PHE A 864 18.93 -3.47 20.54
CA PHE A 864 20.39 -3.57 20.43
C PHE A 864 21.03 -4.01 21.75
N GLU A 865 20.59 -3.46 22.89
CA GLU A 865 21.04 -3.88 24.23
C GLU A 865 20.78 -5.38 24.47
N ASP A 866 19.62 -5.88 24.03
CA ASP A 866 19.28 -7.31 24.10
C ASP A 866 20.15 -8.19 23.18
N LEU A 867 20.68 -7.63 22.08
CA LEU A 867 21.61 -8.33 21.19
C LEU A 867 23.00 -8.45 21.83
N ILE A 868 23.54 -7.36 22.40
CA ILE A 868 24.90 -7.31 22.96
C ILE A 868 25.06 -7.97 24.33
N ARG A 869 23.96 -8.35 25.01
CA ARG A 869 24.03 -9.12 26.27
C ARG A 869 24.63 -10.52 26.11
N GLU A 870 24.72 -11.03 24.89
CA GLU A 870 25.37 -12.31 24.60
C GLU A 870 26.86 -12.08 24.35
N ASP A 871 27.72 -12.89 24.98
CA ASP A 871 29.18 -12.75 24.89
C ASP A 871 29.68 -12.70 23.43
N PHE A 872 29.11 -13.53 22.54
CA PHE A 872 29.52 -13.59 21.12
C PHE A 872 29.06 -12.38 20.27
N ASN A 873 28.11 -11.58 20.76
CA ASN A 873 27.58 -10.40 20.07
C ASN A 873 28.18 -9.09 20.61
N ARG A 874 29.05 -9.18 21.62
CA ARG A 874 29.65 -8.02 22.28
C ARG A 874 30.46 -7.16 21.31
N ASP A 875 31.04 -7.77 20.28
CA ASP A 875 31.76 -7.07 19.20
C ASP A 875 30.88 -6.03 18.46
N LEU A 876 29.55 -6.21 18.43
CA LEU A 876 28.62 -5.23 17.86
C LEU A 876 28.69 -3.89 18.60
N GLU A 877 28.88 -3.90 19.92
CA GLU A 877 28.99 -2.67 20.71
C GLU A 877 30.12 -1.78 20.19
N PHE A 878 31.27 -2.38 19.88
CA PHE A 878 32.44 -1.67 19.36
C PHE A 878 32.25 -1.19 17.92
N ILE A 879 31.66 -2.01 17.03
CA ILE A 879 31.37 -1.61 15.64
C ILE A 879 30.46 -0.36 15.63
N PHE A 880 29.39 -0.39 16.43
CA PHE A 880 28.40 0.67 16.44
C PHE A 880 28.90 1.92 17.18
N THR A 881 29.70 1.76 18.22
CA THR A 881 30.40 2.88 18.90
C THR A 881 31.35 3.57 17.92
N TYR A 882 32.15 2.80 17.18
CA TYR A 882 33.02 3.34 16.14
C TYR A 882 32.23 4.11 15.08
N LEU A 883 31.17 3.51 14.54
CA LEU A 883 30.30 4.16 13.56
C LEU A 883 29.72 5.47 14.08
N LYS A 884 29.27 5.52 15.34
CA LYS A 884 28.69 6.73 15.93
C LYS A 884 29.71 7.84 16.11
N GLU A 885 30.88 7.54 16.66
CA GLU A 885 31.89 8.51 17.08
C GLU A 885 32.86 8.91 15.97
N LYS A 886 33.26 7.98 15.10
CA LYS A 886 34.39 8.14 14.17
C LYS A 886 34.05 7.79 12.72
N GLY A 887 33.15 6.85 12.49
CA GLY A 887 32.81 6.34 11.16
C GLY A 887 31.85 7.19 10.32
N THR A 888 31.90 8.52 10.42
CA THR A 888 30.94 9.42 9.75
C THR A 888 30.91 9.25 8.23
N SER A 889 32.05 8.94 7.60
CA SER A 889 32.17 8.61 6.17
C SER A 889 31.34 7.39 5.76
N TYR A 890 31.21 6.41 6.67
CA TYR A 890 30.52 5.14 6.45
C TYR A 890 29.03 5.17 6.82
N LYS A 891 28.47 6.30 7.30
CA LYS A 891 27.04 6.46 7.63
C LYS A 891 26.16 6.56 6.38
N LYS A 892 26.05 5.46 5.64
CA LYS A 892 25.25 5.30 4.40
C LYS A 892 24.26 4.15 4.55
N ILE A 893 23.11 4.26 3.87
CA ILE A 893 22.09 3.19 3.86
C ILE A 893 22.66 1.87 3.31
N PHE A 894 23.63 1.96 2.41
CA PHE A 894 24.43 0.82 1.97
C PHE A 894 25.91 1.19 1.82
N LEU A 895 26.76 0.17 1.98
CA LEU A 895 28.20 0.23 1.74
C LEU A 895 28.57 -0.72 0.61
N TYR A 896 29.51 -0.31 -0.25
CA TYR A 896 30.22 -1.24 -1.13
C TYR A 896 31.08 -2.18 -0.31
N LYS A 897 31.42 -3.35 -0.85
CA LYS A 897 32.28 -4.33 -0.16
C LYS A 897 33.56 -3.70 0.35
N SER A 898 34.26 -2.93 -0.47
CA SER A 898 35.48 -2.19 -0.12
C SER A 898 35.28 -1.25 1.07
N GLU A 899 34.19 -0.48 1.08
CA GLU A 899 33.88 0.45 2.17
C GLU A 899 33.50 -0.27 3.48
N LEU A 900 32.75 -1.36 3.39
CA LEU A 900 32.43 -2.18 4.58
C LEU A 900 33.69 -2.81 5.15
N TYR A 901 34.55 -3.38 4.31
CA TYR A 901 35.79 -4.00 4.74
C TYR A 901 36.72 -2.96 5.38
N ALA A 902 36.85 -1.78 4.78
CA ALA A 902 37.63 -0.68 5.36
C ALA A 902 37.10 -0.25 6.74
N LEU A 903 35.78 -0.10 6.89
CA LEU A 903 35.16 0.17 8.19
C LEU A 903 35.52 -0.89 9.23
N LEU A 904 35.39 -2.17 8.88
CA LEU A 904 35.65 -3.28 9.80
C LEU A 904 37.14 -3.44 10.13
N GLU A 905 38.04 -3.15 9.18
CA GLU A 905 39.49 -3.10 9.42
C GLU A 905 39.86 -1.98 10.40
N GLU A 906 39.24 -0.80 10.26
CA GLU A 906 39.42 0.31 11.19
C GLU A 906 38.92 -0.05 12.60
N VAL A 907 37.78 -0.73 12.71
CA VAL A 907 37.25 -1.24 13.99
C VAL A 907 38.21 -2.24 14.62
N LEU A 908 38.71 -3.22 13.85
CA LEU A 908 39.70 -4.21 14.34
C LEU A 908 40.98 -3.54 14.83
N LYS A 909 41.48 -2.55 14.08
CA LYS A 909 42.69 -1.81 14.44
C LYS A 909 42.50 -1.00 15.71
N TYR A 910 41.33 -0.38 15.88
CA TYR A 910 41.07 0.51 17.01
C TYR A 910 40.74 -0.24 18.30
N TYR A 911 40.08 -1.40 18.21
CA TYR A 911 39.62 -2.20 19.35
C TYR A 911 40.27 -3.59 19.44
N SER A 912 41.48 -3.76 18.90
CA SER A 912 42.16 -5.06 18.75
C SER A 912 42.26 -5.90 20.04
N ASN A 913 42.42 -5.22 21.18
CA ASN A 913 42.59 -5.85 22.49
C ASN A 913 41.26 -6.11 23.22
N GLN A 914 40.14 -5.63 22.67
CA GLN A 914 38.81 -5.71 23.27
C GLN A 914 37.85 -6.61 22.49
N LEU A 915 38.11 -6.84 21.20
CA LEU A 915 37.29 -7.69 20.33
C LEU A 915 37.60 -9.17 20.52
N GLU A 916 36.55 -10.00 20.53
CA GLU A 916 36.68 -11.45 20.42
C GLU A 916 37.03 -11.86 18.98
N SER A 917 36.35 -11.27 18.00
CA SER A 917 36.61 -11.43 16.56
C SER A 917 38.02 -11.00 16.19
N LYS A 918 38.71 -11.83 15.39
CA LYS A 918 40.10 -11.58 14.97
C LYS A 918 40.24 -11.22 13.51
N THR A 919 39.19 -11.42 12.70
CA THR A 919 39.20 -11.11 11.27
C THR A 919 38.01 -10.24 10.86
N VAL A 920 38.13 -9.58 9.70
CA VAL A 920 37.05 -8.77 9.11
C VAL A 920 35.83 -9.65 8.80
N ASP A 921 36.08 -10.88 8.33
CA ASP A 921 35.01 -11.82 8.01
C ASP A 921 34.24 -12.27 9.26
N ASP A 922 34.88 -12.35 10.43
CA ASP A 922 34.21 -12.61 11.71
C ASP A 922 33.22 -11.48 12.05
N LEU A 923 33.68 -10.23 12.02
CA LEU A 923 32.82 -9.06 12.31
C LEU A 923 31.68 -8.92 11.30
N LYS A 924 31.96 -9.15 10.01
CA LYS A 924 30.94 -9.19 8.96
C LYS A 924 29.92 -10.30 9.22
N GLY A 925 30.41 -11.48 9.62
CA GLY A 925 29.58 -12.62 9.98
C GLY A 925 28.59 -12.28 11.10
N ILE A 926 29.03 -11.55 12.13
CA ILE A 926 28.18 -11.09 13.24
C ILE A 926 27.11 -10.09 12.76
N LEU A 927 27.42 -9.19 11.83
CA LEU A 927 26.44 -8.24 11.28
C LEU A 927 25.36 -8.95 10.44
N ILE A 928 25.75 -9.93 9.63
CA ILE A 928 24.82 -10.71 8.78
C ILE A 928 23.96 -11.64 9.65
N SER A 929 24.56 -12.33 10.64
CA SER A 929 23.84 -13.25 11.52
C SER A 929 22.73 -12.60 12.32
N ASN A 930 22.89 -11.31 12.65
CA ASN A 930 21.90 -10.54 13.40
C ASN A 930 20.94 -9.76 12.48
N GLY A 931 20.98 -10.00 11.16
CA GLY A 931 20.09 -9.36 10.19
C GLY A 931 20.30 -7.85 10.04
N ILE A 932 21.43 -7.34 10.52
CA ILE A 932 21.78 -5.90 10.52
C ILE A 932 22.17 -5.46 9.12
N ILE A 933 22.93 -6.31 8.41
CA ILE A 933 23.30 -6.08 7.01
C ILE A 933 22.94 -7.28 6.13
N HIS A 934 22.71 -7.02 4.85
CA HIS A 934 22.49 -8.06 3.85
C HIS A 934 23.28 -7.76 2.57
N GLU A 935 23.94 -8.80 2.05
CA GLU A 935 24.75 -8.72 0.84
C GLU A 935 23.87 -8.89 -0.40
N ASN A 936 23.88 -7.90 -1.28
CA ASN A 936 23.24 -7.95 -2.59
C ASN A 936 24.32 -8.01 -3.68
N LEU A 937 24.26 -9.07 -4.49
CA LEU A 937 25.16 -9.27 -5.63
C LEU A 937 24.83 -8.24 -6.73
N LYS A 938 25.80 -7.42 -7.11
CA LYS A 938 25.71 -6.48 -8.24
C LYS A 938 26.84 -6.75 -9.25
N PRO A 939 26.62 -6.51 -10.56
CA PRO A 939 27.69 -6.57 -11.55
C PRO A 939 28.76 -5.51 -11.22
N GLY A 940 29.97 -5.95 -10.84
CA GLY A 940 31.08 -5.10 -10.43
C GLY A 940 31.50 -5.36 -9.00
N GLU A 941 30.74 -4.84 -8.02
CA GLU A 941 31.06 -4.98 -6.59
C GLU A 941 29.80 -5.24 -5.77
N ASN A 942 29.91 -6.18 -4.81
CA ASN A 942 28.82 -6.50 -3.89
C ASN A 942 28.52 -5.30 -2.98
N ILE A 943 27.24 -5.13 -2.65
CA ILE A 943 26.79 -4.07 -1.75
C ILE A 943 26.10 -4.65 -0.52
N PHE A 944 26.26 -3.97 0.60
CA PHE A 944 25.71 -4.36 1.89
C PHE A 944 24.71 -3.30 2.35
N TYR A 945 23.42 -3.64 2.35
CA TYR A 945 22.38 -2.76 2.87
C TYR A 945 22.26 -2.91 4.37
N PHE A 946 22.11 -1.80 5.09
CA PHE A 946 21.69 -1.82 6.47
C PHE A 946 20.16 -2.01 6.58
N ALA A 947 19.72 -2.77 7.58
CA ALA A 947 18.31 -2.87 7.90
C ALA A 947 17.74 -1.47 8.22
N GLN A 948 16.57 -1.19 7.67
CA GLN A 948 15.91 0.11 7.80
C GLN A 948 15.66 0.51 9.27
N LEU A 949 15.54 -0.49 10.15
CA LEU A 949 15.46 -0.33 11.60
C LEU A 949 16.56 0.59 12.15
N TYR A 950 17.80 0.41 11.71
CA TYR A 950 18.96 1.16 12.23
C TYR A 950 19.20 2.51 11.54
N LYS A 951 18.48 2.81 10.45
CA LYS A 951 18.72 4.00 9.63
C LYS A 951 18.75 5.30 10.44
N TYR A 952 17.72 5.53 11.26
CA TYR A 952 17.57 6.78 11.99
C TYR A 952 18.48 6.83 13.22
N TRP A 953 18.58 5.72 13.94
CA TRP A 953 19.41 5.59 15.14
C TRP A 953 20.91 5.76 14.86
N LEU A 954 21.38 5.31 13.69
CA LEU A 954 22.76 5.53 13.21
C LEU A 954 22.94 6.82 12.40
N GLY A 955 21.86 7.51 12.01
CA GLY A 955 21.93 8.67 11.14
C GLY A 955 22.42 8.35 9.71
N LEU A 956 22.03 7.21 9.14
CA LEU A 956 22.46 6.78 7.82
C LEU A 956 21.86 7.67 6.72
N SER A 957 22.71 8.21 5.87
CA SER A 957 22.32 9.08 4.75
C SER A 957 22.05 8.28 3.47
N SER A 958 21.00 8.68 2.73
CA SER A 958 20.78 8.17 1.36
C SER A 958 21.91 8.66 0.44
N ARG A 959 22.41 7.80 -0.47
CA ARG A 959 23.32 8.26 -1.53
C ARG A 959 22.50 9.05 -2.56
N LYS A 960 23.09 10.14 -3.10
CA LYS A 960 22.47 11.08 -4.08
C LYS A 960 22.06 10.46 -5.43
N TYR A 961 22.10 9.13 -5.60
CA TYR A 961 22.07 8.46 -6.90
C TYR A 961 21.24 7.15 -6.96
N GLU A 962 20.14 7.04 -6.23
CA GLU A 962 19.30 5.83 -6.27
C GLU A 962 17.83 6.07 -6.68
N PHE A 963 17.59 6.92 -7.68
CA PHE A 963 16.31 6.97 -8.41
C PHE A 963 16.48 7.09 -9.93
N LYS A 964 17.48 6.38 -10.49
CA LYS A 964 17.42 5.95 -11.90
C LYS A 964 17.24 4.43 -11.90
N ARG A 965 16.06 4.00 -12.34
CA ARG A 965 15.66 2.62 -12.70
C ARG A 965 15.41 1.64 -11.55
N LYS A 966 14.19 1.10 -11.50
CA LYS A 966 13.88 -0.12 -12.24
C LYS A 966 12.66 0.13 -13.11
#